data_AF-A0A932L1X3-F1
#
_entry.id   AF-A0A932L1X3-F1
#
_cell.length_a   1.000
_cell.length_b   1.000
_cell.length_c   1.000
_cell.angle_alpha   90.00
_cell.angle_beta   90.00
_cell.angle_gamma   90.00
#
_symmetry.space_group_name_H-M   'P 1'
#
loop_
_entity.id
_entity.type
_entity.pdbx_description
1 polymer ?
#
loop_
_entity_poly.entity_id
_entity_poly.type
_entity_poly.pdbx_seq_one_letter_code
_entity_poly.pdbx_strand_id
1 'polypeptide(L)'
;MTRIGTLGANTAYVDRILDIQSRISTEQVQVSTGLKSETYDGIAAGANTVINFENESALAQRFIDNNSVWATKLSAASTAASGIQKTLTNFQKALTNYQQNSPKNQLNVKTVQNAAFQTMQDIQAYLATNVNGQYLFSGGRVSTVPVQLPAASLSAFQTIYDGSINTAATTRTADLQHLTLTNKETTALSFNAASGTIVPTKSDAFTQIYAGSRITVAGSTSSPSNNGNLTIKTKAVCNTAGTPLGEGQSTTNVITYGTSTTTNITATALNPLTFKFAPDGTLNMTATTAGTLSNLTVGAKFTIAPPLANGSATTGYEGSYKVLSNVNGVVNFTTDLDTAQTEAVANTAITFAINGAAAAHPATAGTLNFTTTTSAVTGKTTSTLSAVSPPGTDFSGVAVGDQITLAGTADHNGTFTVTSKGAGGSSMSFTLNPEGARVAQFLPQSGRIDATLSYTDGSGATVNRGLLDYGSLQFASSGTTGERITSANANGFLDSTGNPAPPIGAVMTIKSTSGVNDGVYKITANNGNYVEVQSVSLGADALSTTSSMSSNTWYQGDTLQLQHRVDTDRTVDVGIYASDPAFEKAIRGLSLIAQGVFGTAGGLDAHPERISQALYLINDAIESPASGTPPFGAEKAGDIKTVSANIGSTQSIISQKNDKHNQFITFLNQRVIDIAQVDKTTAVTTLLSDQTALQGSYQALAQVHSLSLLNFLK
;
A
#
# COMPACT_ATOMS: atom_id res chain seq x y z
N MET A 1 -67.51 87.11 -6.36
CA MET A 1 -67.38 85.63 -6.31
C MET A 1 -66.39 85.20 -7.35
N THR A 2 -65.33 84.56 -6.89
CA THR A 2 -64.13 84.14 -7.62
C THR A 2 -64.49 83.13 -8.71
N ARG A 3 -64.04 83.35 -9.96
CA ARG A 3 -64.11 82.34 -11.02
C ARG A 3 -63.27 81.13 -10.61
N ILE A 4 -63.92 80.08 -10.12
CA ILE A 4 -63.31 78.76 -9.98
C ILE A 4 -63.32 78.14 -11.38
N GLY A 5 -62.14 77.77 -11.90
CA GLY A 5 -61.99 77.17 -13.21
C GLY A 5 -62.70 75.82 -13.29
N THR A 6 -63.84 75.78 -13.99
CA THR A 6 -64.64 74.57 -14.27
C THR A 6 -63.86 73.50 -15.01
N LEU A 7 -62.87 73.87 -15.83
CA LEU A 7 -61.97 72.92 -16.47
C LEU A 7 -61.02 72.28 -15.44
N GLY A 8 -60.38 73.10 -14.60
CA GLY A 8 -59.42 72.64 -13.58
C GLY A 8 -60.02 71.68 -12.56
N ALA A 9 -61.26 71.93 -12.12
CA ALA A 9 -61.98 71.03 -11.20
C ALA A 9 -62.39 69.72 -11.88
N ASN A 10 -62.82 69.75 -13.15
CA ASN A 10 -63.18 68.54 -13.90
C ASN A 10 -61.96 67.65 -14.17
N THR A 11 -60.84 68.24 -14.61
CA THR A 11 -59.55 67.51 -14.71
C THR A 11 -59.15 66.94 -13.35
N ALA A 12 -59.28 67.69 -12.26
CA ALA A 12 -58.95 67.18 -10.93
C ALA A 12 -59.81 65.98 -10.48
N TYR A 13 -61.11 65.93 -10.84
CA TYR A 13 -61.97 64.78 -10.55
C TYR A 13 -61.65 63.58 -11.45
N VAL A 14 -61.38 63.81 -12.73
CA VAL A 14 -60.97 62.75 -13.66
C VAL A 14 -59.63 62.16 -13.24
N ASP A 15 -58.65 63.00 -12.89
CA ASP A 15 -57.35 62.57 -12.36
C ASP A 15 -57.52 61.75 -11.08
N ARG A 16 -58.40 62.18 -10.16
CA ARG A 16 -58.72 61.42 -8.93
C ARG A 16 -59.36 60.05 -9.22
N ILE A 17 -60.26 59.98 -10.20
CA ILE A 17 -60.91 58.72 -10.61
C ILE A 17 -59.91 57.77 -11.25
N LEU A 18 -59.04 58.28 -12.13
CA LEU A 18 -57.96 57.51 -12.75
C LEU A 18 -56.96 57.00 -11.71
N ASP A 19 -56.62 57.81 -10.70
CA ASP A 19 -55.79 57.41 -9.57
C ASP A 19 -56.44 56.27 -8.74
N ILE A 20 -57.72 56.39 -8.41
CA ILE A 20 -58.44 55.34 -7.66
C ILE A 20 -58.54 54.06 -8.50
N GLN A 21 -58.79 54.15 -9.82
CA GLN A 21 -58.78 52.99 -10.70
C GLN A 21 -57.40 52.31 -10.77
N SER A 22 -56.31 53.09 -10.82
CA SER A 22 -54.95 52.58 -10.78
C SER A 22 -54.64 51.88 -9.46
N ARG A 23 -55.07 52.46 -8.33
CA ARG A 23 -54.95 51.84 -7.01
C ARG A 23 -55.75 50.55 -6.89
N ILE A 24 -57.02 50.53 -7.32
CA ILE A 24 -57.85 49.31 -7.34
C ILE A 24 -57.19 48.22 -8.18
N SER A 25 -56.66 48.55 -9.36
CA SER A 25 -55.94 47.58 -10.21
C SER A 25 -54.72 47.01 -9.49
N THR A 26 -53.95 47.86 -8.80
CA THR A 26 -52.77 47.44 -8.04
C THR A 26 -53.17 46.57 -6.84
N GLU A 27 -54.17 46.99 -6.07
CA GLU A 27 -54.68 46.28 -4.90
C GLU A 27 -55.32 44.93 -5.30
N GLN A 28 -55.96 44.82 -6.47
CA GLN A 28 -56.42 43.56 -7.03
C GLN A 28 -55.27 42.58 -7.33
N VAL A 29 -54.17 43.07 -7.90
CA VAL A 29 -52.96 42.28 -8.14
C VAL A 29 -52.30 41.89 -6.83
N GLN A 30 -52.22 42.79 -5.85
CA GLN A 30 -51.68 42.50 -4.52
C GLN A 30 -52.51 41.46 -3.75
N VAL A 31 -53.84 41.51 -3.86
CA VAL A 31 -54.74 40.52 -3.26
C VAL A 31 -54.61 39.15 -3.95
N SER A 32 -54.47 39.12 -5.28
CA SER A 32 -54.33 37.86 -6.04
C SER A 32 -52.97 37.20 -5.82
N THR A 33 -51.88 37.97 -5.87
CA THR A 33 -50.51 37.47 -5.76
C THR A 33 -50.04 37.31 -4.31
N GLY A 34 -50.58 38.11 -3.38
CA GLY A 34 -50.08 38.20 -2.02
C GLY A 34 -48.74 38.94 -1.88
N LEU A 35 -48.25 39.56 -2.95
CA LEU A 35 -47.01 40.34 -2.98
C LEU A 35 -47.31 41.83 -3.03
N LYS A 36 -46.42 42.66 -2.48
CA LYS A 36 -46.51 44.13 -2.58
C LYS A 36 -46.33 44.61 -4.02
N SER A 37 -45.51 43.91 -4.81
CA SER A 37 -45.33 44.13 -6.23
C SER A 37 -44.86 42.83 -6.91
N GLU A 38 -45.24 42.65 -8.18
CA GLU A 38 -44.76 41.54 -9.03
C GLU A 38 -43.34 41.76 -9.56
N THR A 39 -42.82 42.99 -9.42
CA THR A 39 -41.50 43.38 -9.90
C THR A 39 -40.68 43.98 -8.75
N TYR A 40 -39.36 43.84 -8.82
CA TYR A 40 -38.46 44.39 -7.80
C TYR A 40 -38.52 45.93 -7.73
N ASP A 41 -38.91 46.60 -8.82
CA ASP A 41 -39.08 48.05 -8.87
C ASP A 41 -40.13 48.55 -7.88
N GLY A 42 -41.20 47.78 -7.65
CA GLY A 42 -42.23 48.11 -6.68
C GLY A 42 -41.85 47.85 -5.21
N ILE A 43 -40.65 47.33 -4.96
CA ILE A 43 -40.04 47.18 -3.61
C ILE A 43 -38.63 47.77 -3.55
N ALA A 44 -38.36 48.84 -4.31
CA ALA A 44 -37.02 49.41 -4.51
C ALA A 44 -36.17 49.60 -3.22
N ALA A 45 -36.78 49.95 -2.08
CA ALA A 45 -36.08 50.11 -0.80
C ALA A 45 -35.51 48.79 -0.23
N GLY A 46 -36.09 47.64 -0.58
CA GLY A 46 -35.70 46.31 -0.11
C GLY A 46 -35.29 45.34 -1.22
N ALA A 47 -35.39 45.72 -2.49
CA ALA A 47 -35.13 44.87 -3.65
C ALA A 47 -33.74 44.21 -3.61
N ASN A 48 -32.69 44.99 -3.37
CA ASN A 48 -31.31 44.48 -3.27
C ASN A 48 -31.15 43.46 -2.12
N THR A 49 -31.86 43.69 -1.01
CA THR A 49 -31.83 42.80 0.15
C THR A 49 -32.55 41.48 -0.15
N VAL A 50 -33.72 41.52 -0.80
CA VAL A 50 -34.47 40.33 -1.21
C VAL A 50 -33.64 39.49 -2.19
N ILE A 51 -33.06 40.11 -3.22
CA ILE A 51 -32.21 39.43 -4.20
C ILE A 51 -31.02 38.74 -3.51
N ASN A 52 -30.36 39.41 -2.57
CA ASN A 52 -29.26 38.83 -1.82
C ASN A 52 -29.71 37.62 -0.97
N PHE A 53 -30.85 37.72 -0.28
CA PHE A 53 -31.40 36.61 0.51
C PHE A 53 -31.83 35.43 -0.36
N GLU A 54 -32.43 35.68 -1.52
CA GLU A 54 -32.79 34.63 -2.49
C GLU A 54 -31.53 33.92 -3.03
N ASN A 55 -30.47 34.68 -3.34
CA ASN A 55 -29.20 34.13 -3.78
C ASN A 55 -28.52 33.29 -2.67
N GLU A 56 -28.50 33.76 -1.43
CA GLU A 56 -27.95 33.03 -0.29
C GLU A 56 -28.76 31.75 0.02
N SER A 57 -30.09 31.84 -0.04
CA SER A 57 -30.99 30.69 0.09
C SER A 57 -30.73 29.65 -1.01
N ALA A 58 -30.59 30.08 -2.26
CA ALA A 58 -30.27 29.20 -3.38
C ALA A 58 -28.89 28.53 -3.22
N LEU A 59 -27.89 29.24 -2.67
CA LEU A 59 -26.58 28.66 -2.37
C LEU A 59 -26.68 27.60 -1.27
N ALA A 60 -27.40 27.89 -0.17
CA ALA A 60 -27.63 26.94 0.91
C ALA A 60 -28.39 25.69 0.42
N GLN A 61 -29.39 25.87 -0.46
CA GLN A 61 -30.12 24.76 -1.06
C GLN A 61 -29.21 23.87 -1.92
N ARG A 62 -28.30 24.46 -2.71
CA ARG A 62 -27.30 23.68 -3.48
C ARG A 62 -26.39 22.85 -2.57
N PHE A 63 -26.03 23.37 -1.39
CA PHE A 63 -25.29 22.56 -0.41
C PHE A 63 -26.13 21.38 0.09
N ILE A 64 -27.40 21.59 0.43
CA ILE A 64 -28.32 20.52 0.86
C ILE A 64 -28.43 19.44 -0.22
N ASP A 65 -28.62 19.83 -1.48
CA ASP A 65 -28.77 18.90 -2.60
C ASP A 65 -27.50 18.06 -2.79
N ASN A 66 -26.32 18.69 -2.79
CA ASN A 66 -25.04 17.98 -2.89
C ASN A 66 -24.78 17.08 -1.67
N ASN A 67 -25.12 17.56 -0.46
CA ASN A 67 -25.01 16.82 0.78
C ASN A 67 -25.91 15.57 0.79
N SER A 68 -27.11 15.66 0.22
CA SER A 68 -28.05 14.55 0.10
C SER A 68 -27.46 13.39 -0.72
N VAL A 69 -26.79 13.70 -1.84
CA VAL A 69 -26.10 12.68 -2.67
C VAL A 69 -25.04 11.94 -1.86
N TRP A 70 -24.22 12.66 -1.09
CA TRP A 70 -23.20 12.04 -0.24
C TRP A 70 -23.79 11.30 0.95
N ALA A 71 -24.89 11.78 1.53
CA ALA A 71 -25.60 11.06 2.59
C ALA A 71 -26.09 9.69 2.10
N THR A 72 -26.63 9.60 0.88
CA THR A 72 -27.02 8.32 0.26
C THR A 72 -25.81 7.40 0.07
N LYS A 73 -24.70 7.93 -0.47
CA LYS A 73 -23.46 7.15 -0.66
C LYS A 73 -22.90 6.62 0.65
N LEU A 74 -22.83 7.46 1.69
CA LEU A 74 -22.33 7.08 3.00
C LEU A 74 -23.26 6.07 3.70
N SER A 75 -24.58 6.17 3.49
CA SER A 75 -25.54 5.18 3.99
C SER A 75 -25.34 3.80 3.35
N ALA A 76 -25.11 3.76 2.04
CA ALA A 76 -24.78 2.54 1.33
C ALA A 76 -23.42 1.96 1.80
N ALA A 77 -22.41 2.80 2.00
CA ALA A 77 -21.11 2.39 2.53
C ALA A 77 -21.22 1.83 3.97
N SER A 78 -22.00 2.47 4.84
CA SER A 78 -22.28 2.01 6.21
C SER A 78 -22.98 0.64 6.22
N THR A 79 -23.93 0.43 5.30
CA THR A 79 -24.62 -0.85 5.13
C THR A 79 -23.65 -1.94 4.68
N ALA A 80 -22.78 -1.64 3.71
CA ALA A 80 -21.76 -2.56 3.24
C ALA A 80 -20.76 -2.92 4.36
N ALA A 81 -20.26 -1.93 5.11
CA ALA A 81 -19.35 -2.16 6.24
C ALA A 81 -20.00 -3.03 7.34
N SER A 82 -21.27 -2.79 7.66
CA SER A 82 -22.04 -3.60 8.61
C SER A 82 -22.22 -5.05 8.11
N GLY A 83 -22.47 -5.23 6.81
CA GLY A 83 -22.53 -6.54 6.16
C GLY A 83 -21.21 -7.31 6.29
N ILE A 84 -20.10 -6.66 5.96
CA ILE A 84 -18.75 -7.22 6.10
C ILE A 84 -18.45 -7.60 7.55
N GLN A 85 -18.75 -6.72 8.52
CA GLN A 85 -18.53 -7.01 9.94
C GLN A 85 -19.29 -8.28 10.37
N LYS A 86 -20.55 -8.43 9.92
CA LYS A 86 -21.39 -9.57 10.25
C LYS A 86 -20.87 -10.87 9.64
N THR A 87 -20.52 -10.89 8.35
CA THR A 87 -20.00 -12.10 7.69
C THR A 87 -18.66 -12.51 8.29
N LEU A 88 -17.78 -11.55 8.57
CA LEU A 88 -16.49 -11.79 9.19
C LEU A 88 -16.62 -12.33 10.63
N THR A 89 -17.55 -11.78 11.42
CA THR A 89 -17.85 -12.29 12.79
C THR A 89 -18.42 -13.71 12.74
N ASN A 90 -19.25 -14.04 11.74
CA ASN A 90 -19.77 -15.39 11.58
C ASN A 90 -18.65 -16.38 11.23
N PHE A 91 -17.76 -16.00 10.32
CA PHE A 91 -16.60 -16.82 9.98
C PHE A 91 -15.63 -16.97 11.16
N GLN A 92 -15.34 -15.90 11.89
CA GLN A 92 -14.54 -15.93 13.13
C GLN A 92 -15.07 -17.01 14.09
N LYS A 93 -16.38 -17.01 14.39
CA LYS A 93 -17.01 -18.03 15.23
C LYS A 93 -16.87 -19.44 14.66
N ALA A 94 -17.07 -19.60 13.35
CA ALA A 94 -16.91 -20.89 12.68
C ALA A 94 -15.46 -21.41 12.77
N LEU A 95 -14.47 -20.54 12.58
CA LEU A 95 -13.05 -20.88 12.66
C LEU A 95 -12.62 -21.18 14.10
N THR A 96 -13.11 -20.44 15.09
CA THR A 96 -12.89 -20.75 16.52
C THR A 96 -13.49 -22.10 16.90
N ASN A 97 -14.72 -22.40 16.46
CA ASN A 97 -15.34 -23.71 16.69
C ASN A 97 -14.58 -24.83 15.97
N TYR A 98 -14.13 -24.59 14.74
CA TYR A 98 -13.27 -25.52 14.01
C TYR A 98 -12.00 -25.79 14.80
N GLN A 99 -11.31 -24.75 15.28
CA GLN A 99 -10.08 -24.85 16.06
C GLN A 99 -10.25 -25.74 17.28
N GLN A 100 -11.30 -25.52 18.08
CA GLN A 100 -11.47 -26.14 19.41
C GLN A 100 -12.20 -27.49 19.37
N ASN A 101 -13.22 -27.64 18.53
CA ASN A 101 -14.20 -28.72 18.68
C ASN A 101 -14.28 -29.67 17.47
N SER A 102 -13.73 -29.29 16.32
CA SER A 102 -13.88 -30.09 15.09
C SER A 102 -12.68 -31.02 14.85
N PRO A 103 -12.93 -32.30 14.54
CA PRO A 103 -11.89 -33.21 14.04
C PRO A 103 -11.22 -32.65 12.79
N LYS A 104 -9.89 -32.75 12.68
CA LYS A 104 -9.10 -32.22 11.55
C LYS A 104 -9.09 -33.16 10.34
N ASN A 105 -10.23 -33.77 10.04
CA ASN A 105 -10.38 -34.64 8.87
C ASN A 105 -10.67 -33.82 7.60
N GLN A 106 -10.56 -34.47 6.45
CA GLN A 106 -10.73 -33.86 5.13
C GLN A 106 -12.05 -33.08 4.97
N LEU A 107 -13.16 -33.63 5.47
CA LEU A 107 -14.48 -33.01 5.35
C LEU A 107 -14.54 -31.67 6.09
N ASN A 108 -14.08 -31.65 7.35
CA ASN A 108 -14.13 -30.45 8.18
C ASN A 108 -13.13 -29.39 7.71
N VAL A 109 -11.94 -29.81 7.27
CA VAL A 109 -10.96 -28.92 6.62
C VAL A 109 -11.59 -28.27 5.40
N LYS A 110 -12.14 -29.06 4.46
CA LYS A 110 -12.78 -28.51 3.26
C LYS A 110 -13.95 -27.59 3.58
N THR A 111 -14.72 -27.89 4.63
CA THR A 111 -15.85 -27.07 5.08
C THR A 111 -15.39 -25.68 5.54
N VAL A 112 -14.36 -25.60 6.39
CA VAL A 112 -13.87 -24.30 6.87
C VAL A 112 -13.17 -23.51 5.76
N GLN A 113 -12.47 -24.18 4.84
CA GLN A 113 -11.87 -23.53 3.66
C GLN A 113 -12.93 -22.97 2.70
N ASN A 114 -14.01 -23.72 2.46
CA ASN A 114 -15.15 -23.24 1.67
C ASN A 114 -15.80 -22.02 2.33
N ALA A 115 -16.01 -22.06 3.65
CA ALA A 115 -16.56 -20.93 4.39
C ALA A 115 -15.65 -19.69 4.31
N ALA A 116 -14.32 -19.88 4.36
CA ALA A 116 -13.36 -18.79 4.21
C ALA A 116 -13.46 -18.15 2.82
N PHE A 117 -13.48 -18.98 1.77
CA PHE A 117 -13.59 -18.50 0.39
C PHE A 117 -14.93 -17.81 0.10
N GLN A 118 -16.04 -18.37 0.57
CA GLN A 118 -17.36 -17.73 0.46
C GLN A 118 -17.39 -16.37 1.18
N THR A 119 -16.79 -16.27 2.37
CA THR A 119 -16.70 -15.00 3.09
C THR A 119 -15.90 -13.96 2.29
N MET A 120 -14.82 -14.36 1.60
CA MET A 120 -14.10 -13.44 0.69
C MET A 120 -14.98 -12.97 -0.47
N GLN A 121 -15.82 -13.86 -1.05
CA GLN A 121 -16.76 -13.49 -2.10
C GLN A 121 -17.83 -12.52 -1.61
N ASP A 122 -18.34 -12.72 -0.39
CA ASP A 122 -19.28 -11.80 0.25
C ASP A 122 -18.64 -10.42 0.47
N ILE A 123 -17.40 -10.38 0.99
CA ILE A 123 -16.64 -9.14 1.17
C ILE A 123 -16.44 -8.44 -0.18
N GLN A 124 -16.05 -9.17 -1.23
CA GLN A 124 -15.94 -8.61 -2.59
C GLN A 124 -17.27 -8.00 -3.04
N ALA A 125 -18.39 -8.68 -2.82
CA ALA A 125 -19.72 -8.19 -3.21
C ALA A 125 -20.12 -6.91 -2.46
N TYR A 126 -19.88 -6.84 -1.15
CA TYR A 126 -20.12 -5.63 -0.37
C TYR A 126 -19.22 -4.47 -0.79
N LEU A 127 -17.94 -4.72 -1.03
CA LEU A 127 -16.99 -3.70 -1.49
C LEU A 127 -17.27 -3.28 -2.95
N ALA A 128 -18.00 -4.08 -3.72
CA ALA A 128 -18.49 -3.71 -5.05
C ALA A 128 -19.79 -2.87 -5.03
N THR A 129 -20.19 -2.34 -3.87
CA THR A 129 -21.36 -1.44 -3.78
C THR A 129 -21.21 -0.25 -4.73
N ASN A 130 -22.23 -0.06 -5.58
CA ASN A 130 -22.27 0.95 -6.62
C ASN A 130 -23.48 1.87 -6.41
N VAL A 131 -23.27 3.19 -6.48
CA VAL A 131 -24.33 4.21 -6.41
C VAL A 131 -24.20 5.10 -7.64
N ASN A 132 -25.21 5.12 -8.50
CA ASN A 132 -25.27 5.93 -9.73
C ASN A 132 -24.07 5.69 -10.68
N GLY A 133 -23.64 4.44 -10.85
CA GLY A 133 -22.52 4.07 -11.72
C GLY A 133 -21.15 4.28 -11.08
N GLN A 134 -21.08 4.71 -9.82
CA GLN A 134 -19.83 4.96 -9.09
C GLN A 134 -19.66 3.94 -7.96
N TYR A 135 -18.55 3.22 -7.98
CA TYR A 135 -18.15 2.35 -6.88
C TYR A 135 -17.66 3.17 -5.69
N LEU A 136 -18.11 2.79 -4.50
CA LEU A 136 -17.82 3.56 -3.28
C LEU A 136 -16.42 3.31 -2.72
N PHE A 137 -15.84 2.14 -3.00
CA PHE A 137 -14.60 1.66 -2.37
C PHE A 137 -13.37 1.67 -3.31
N SER A 138 -13.47 2.26 -4.51
CA SER A 138 -12.38 2.30 -5.51
C SER A 138 -11.50 3.55 -5.45
N GLY A 139 -11.76 4.48 -4.52
CA GLY A 139 -11.06 5.77 -4.47
C GLY A 139 -11.44 6.65 -5.67
N GLY A 140 -10.45 7.22 -6.33
CA GLY A 140 -10.60 8.03 -7.55
C GLY A 140 -11.06 7.24 -8.77
N ARG A 141 -10.85 5.91 -8.79
CA ARG A 141 -11.26 5.01 -9.88
C ARG A 141 -12.73 4.59 -9.77
N VAL A 142 -13.63 5.55 -9.68
CA VAL A 142 -15.06 5.33 -9.41
C VAL A 142 -15.77 4.42 -10.44
N SER A 143 -15.23 4.28 -11.65
CA SER A 143 -15.77 3.40 -12.71
C SER A 143 -15.18 1.99 -12.73
N THR A 144 -14.27 1.66 -11.81
CA THR A 144 -13.59 0.35 -11.74
C THR A 144 -14.09 -0.44 -10.54
N VAL A 145 -14.40 -1.73 -10.74
CA VAL A 145 -14.77 -2.64 -9.65
C VAL A 145 -13.62 -2.66 -8.62
N PRO A 146 -13.84 -2.30 -7.34
CA PRO A 146 -12.74 -2.11 -6.40
C PRO A 146 -11.95 -3.37 -6.06
N VAL A 147 -12.64 -4.52 -5.99
CA VAL A 147 -12.07 -5.81 -5.57
C VAL A 147 -12.32 -6.84 -6.65
N GLN A 148 -11.26 -7.51 -7.07
CA GLN A 148 -11.30 -8.63 -7.98
C GLN A 148 -10.44 -9.77 -7.42
N LEU A 149 -11.09 -10.77 -6.83
CA LEU A 149 -10.41 -11.96 -6.36
C LEU A 149 -9.77 -12.72 -7.54
N PRO A 150 -8.62 -13.38 -7.31
CA PRO A 150 -7.88 -14.07 -8.38
C PRO A 150 -8.56 -15.35 -8.87
N ALA A 151 -9.63 -15.81 -8.21
CA ALA A 151 -10.36 -17.03 -8.54
C ALA A 151 -11.86 -16.90 -8.25
N ALA A 152 -12.68 -17.66 -8.98
CA ALA A 152 -14.14 -17.71 -8.81
C ALA A 152 -14.63 -18.91 -7.95
N SER A 153 -13.76 -19.87 -7.63
CA SER A 153 -14.07 -21.03 -6.80
C SER A 153 -12.89 -21.40 -5.89
N LEU A 154 -13.16 -22.09 -4.79
CA LEU A 154 -12.12 -22.57 -3.88
C LEU A 154 -11.07 -23.42 -4.62
N SER A 155 -11.51 -24.33 -5.49
CA SER A 155 -10.59 -25.19 -6.24
C SER A 155 -9.67 -24.38 -7.16
N ALA A 156 -10.19 -23.37 -7.86
CA ALA A 156 -9.34 -22.48 -8.66
C ALA A 156 -8.40 -21.64 -7.79
N PHE A 157 -8.88 -21.19 -6.62
CA PHE A 157 -8.05 -20.47 -5.65
C PHE A 157 -6.89 -21.35 -5.15
N GLN A 158 -7.15 -22.62 -4.84
CA GLN A 158 -6.15 -23.58 -4.36
C GLN A 158 -5.16 -24.02 -5.45
N THR A 159 -5.52 -23.92 -6.74
CA THR A 159 -4.56 -24.07 -7.85
C THR A 159 -3.60 -22.88 -7.93
N ILE A 160 -4.07 -21.68 -7.60
CA ILE A 160 -3.25 -20.47 -7.58
C ILE A 160 -2.40 -20.41 -6.30
N TYR A 161 -3.00 -20.79 -5.17
CA TYR A 161 -2.41 -20.79 -3.84
C TYR A 161 -2.45 -22.22 -3.27
N ASP A 162 -1.45 -23.02 -3.63
CA ASP A 162 -1.29 -24.40 -3.17
C ASP A 162 -0.92 -24.49 -1.68
N GLY A 163 -0.52 -23.37 -1.06
CA GLY A 163 -0.20 -23.28 0.35
C GLY A 163 1.19 -23.77 0.72
N SER A 164 2.02 -24.21 -0.22
CA SER A 164 3.43 -24.57 -0.01
C SER A 164 4.38 -23.74 -0.88
N ILE A 165 4.28 -23.90 -2.20
CA ILE A 165 5.11 -23.19 -3.18
C ILE A 165 4.51 -21.80 -3.38
N ASN A 166 3.24 -21.76 -3.80
CA ASN A 166 2.49 -20.53 -4.03
C ASN A 166 1.58 -20.30 -2.84
N THR A 167 1.91 -19.30 -2.03
CA THR A 167 1.18 -18.99 -0.80
C THR A 167 0.47 -17.65 -0.90
N ALA A 168 -0.66 -17.51 -0.22
CA ALA A 168 -1.25 -16.21 0.05
C ALA A 168 -0.23 -15.33 0.79
N ALA A 169 -0.25 -14.03 0.52
CA ALA A 169 0.66 -13.08 1.17
C ALA A 169 0.43 -13.06 2.68
N THR A 170 1.51 -13.00 3.45
CA THR A 170 1.45 -12.92 4.92
C THR A 170 1.53 -11.49 5.43
N THR A 171 1.95 -10.53 4.60
CA THR A 171 2.05 -9.12 4.95
C THR A 171 1.18 -8.26 4.02
N ARG A 172 0.71 -7.13 4.54
CA ARG A 172 -0.07 -6.17 3.77
C ARG A 172 0.66 -5.62 2.54
N THR A 173 1.95 -5.33 2.67
CA THR A 173 2.76 -4.76 1.57
C THR A 173 2.88 -5.73 0.41
N ALA A 174 2.99 -7.03 0.68
CA ALA A 174 2.96 -8.08 -0.32
C ALA A 174 1.56 -8.29 -0.92
N ASP A 175 0.51 -8.28 -0.09
CA ASP A 175 -0.88 -8.53 -0.51
C ASP A 175 -1.44 -7.44 -1.44
N LEU A 176 -1.06 -6.18 -1.17
CA LEU A 176 -1.44 -5.01 -1.97
C LEU A 176 -0.42 -4.66 -3.06
N GLN A 177 0.58 -5.52 -3.30
CA GLN A 177 1.64 -5.20 -4.24
C GLN A 177 1.14 -5.22 -5.68
N HIS A 178 1.29 -4.08 -6.35
CA HIS A 178 1.18 -3.99 -7.80
C HIS A 178 2.53 -3.55 -8.38
N LEU A 179 3.06 -4.33 -9.31
CA LEU A 179 4.39 -4.13 -9.85
C LEU A 179 4.47 -4.54 -11.31
N THR A 180 5.25 -3.82 -12.10
CA THR A 180 5.71 -4.23 -13.43
C THR A 180 7.17 -3.83 -13.57
N LEU A 181 8.04 -4.81 -13.70
CA LEU A 181 9.47 -4.65 -13.91
C LEU A 181 9.84 -5.26 -15.25
N THR A 182 10.31 -4.41 -16.16
CA THR A 182 10.86 -4.82 -17.45
C THR A 182 12.38 -4.62 -17.45
N ASN A 183 13.01 -4.81 -18.60
CA ASN A 183 14.42 -4.45 -18.79
C ASN A 183 14.68 -2.95 -18.59
N LYS A 184 13.69 -2.08 -18.69
CA LYS A 184 13.84 -0.65 -18.38
C LYS A 184 14.18 -0.42 -16.91
N GLU A 185 13.49 -1.14 -16.01
CA GLU A 185 13.69 -1.02 -14.57
C GLU A 185 14.83 -1.89 -14.06
N THR A 186 15.05 -3.06 -14.67
CA THR A 186 16.01 -4.07 -14.17
C THR A 186 17.35 -4.08 -14.90
N THR A 187 17.43 -3.45 -16.08
CA THR A 187 18.49 -3.58 -17.10
C THR A 187 18.63 -5.00 -17.67
N ALA A 188 18.88 -5.99 -16.81
CA ALA A 188 18.79 -7.41 -17.11
C ALA A 188 18.57 -8.20 -15.81
N LEU A 189 17.97 -9.38 -15.92
CA LEU A 189 17.73 -10.30 -14.79
C LEU A 189 18.64 -11.53 -14.89
N SER A 190 19.29 -11.90 -13.80
CA SER A 190 20.01 -13.17 -13.68
C SER A 190 19.23 -14.14 -12.80
N PHE A 191 19.00 -15.35 -13.31
CA PHE A 191 18.34 -16.45 -12.60
C PHE A 191 19.40 -17.45 -12.17
N ASN A 192 19.62 -17.56 -10.87
CA ASN A 192 20.62 -18.45 -10.30
C ASN A 192 19.92 -19.68 -9.71
N ALA A 193 20.09 -20.82 -10.38
CA ALA A 193 19.52 -22.10 -9.96
C ALA A 193 20.13 -22.61 -8.63
N ALA A 194 21.44 -22.43 -8.42
CA ALA A 194 22.14 -22.95 -7.25
C ALA A 194 21.71 -22.26 -5.94
N SER A 195 21.40 -20.96 -6.02
CA SER A 195 20.87 -20.19 -4.89
C SER A 195 19.35 -20.03 -4.91
N GLY A 196 18.67 -20.38 -6.00
CA GLY A 196 17.23 -20.19 -6.16
C GLY A 196 16.81 -18.71 -6.10
N THR A 197 17.61 -17.83 -6.68
CA THR A 197 17.41 -16.37 -6.62
C THR A 197 17.35 -15.74 -8.01
N ILE A 198 16.53 -14.70 -8.12
CA ILE A 198 16.50 -13.77 -9.25
C ILE A 198 17.23 -12.51 -8.82
N VAL A 199 18.20 -12.03 -9.60
CA VAL A 199 19.01 -10.86 -9.26
C VAL A 199 18.96 -9.86 -10.41
N PRO A 200 18.58 -8.59 -10.17
CA PRO A 200 18.61 -7.56 -11.20
C PRO A 200 20.04 -7.03 -11.37
N THR A 201 20.33 -6.53 -12.57
CA THR A 201 21.60 -5.88 -12.85
C THR A 201 21.64 -4.47 -12.25
N LYS A 202 20.50 -3.76 -12.32
CA LYS A 202 20.32 -2.46 -11.66
C LYS A 202 20.12 -2.67 -10.16
N SER A 203 20.99 -2.07 -9.34
CA SER A 203 21.12 -2.40 -7.91
C SER A 203 19.84 -2.14 -7.09
N ASP A 204 19.13 -1.06 -7.38
CA ASP A 204 17.91 -0.60 -6.70
C ASP A 204 16.60 -1.07 -7.37
N ALA A 205 16.68 -1.92 -8.41
CA ALA A 205 15.49 -2.33 -9.17
C ALA A 205 14.46 -3.09 -8.32
N PHE A 206 14.91 -3.76 -7.25
CA PHE A 206 14.05 -4.60 -6.41
C PHE A 206 13.57 -3.91 -5.13
N THR A 207 13.80 -2.60 -4.96
CA THR A 207 13.29 -1.80 -3.82
C THR A 207 11.80 -2.00 -3.54
N GLN A 208 10.99 -2.20 -4.59
CA GLN A 208 9.54 -2.37 -4.49
C GLN A 208 9.08 -3.83 -4.41
N ILE A 209 10.00 -4.80 -4.44
CA ILE A 209 9.67 -6.23 -4.23
C ILE A 209 9.60 -6.51 -2.73
N TYR A 210 8.60 -7.27 -2.28
CA TYR A 210 8.46 -7.67 -0.89
C TYR A 210 8.49 -9.19 -0.74
N ALA A 211 8.98 -9.67 0.41
CA ALA A 211 8.84 -11.07 0.79
C ALA A 211 7.36 -11.41 1.02
N GLY A 212 6.96 -12.62 0.62
CA GLY A 212 5.56 -13.07 0.59
C GLY A 212 4.80 -12.67 -0.68
N SER A 213 5.35 -11.79 -1.52
CA SER A 213 4.72 -11.38 -2.78
C SER A 213 4.70 -12.50 -3.80
N ARG A 214 3.58 -12.61 -4.53
CA ARG A 214 3.48 -13.45 -5.72
C ARG A 214 3.80 -12.63 -6.96
N ILE A 215 4.79 -13.09 -7.72
CA ILE A 215 5.19 -12.49 -8.99
C ILE A 215 4.89 -13.45 -10.14
N THR A 216 4.70 -12.91 -11.34
CA THR A 216 4.69 -13.65 -12.58
C THR A 216 5.93 -13.26 -13.37
N VAL A 217 6.78 -14.25 -13.69
CA VAL A 217 7.91 -14.09 -14.60
C VAL A 217 7.43 -14.40 -16.03
N ALA A 218 7.82 -13.58 -16.99
CA ALA A 218 7.52 -13.78 -18.41
C ALA A 218 8.70 -13.37 -19.29
N GLY A 219 8.83 -13.96 -20.48
CA GLY A 219 9.88 -13.63 -21.45
C GLY A 219 11.22 -14.30 -21.21
N SER A 220 11.31 -15.22 -20.25
CA SER A 220 12.49 -16.07 -20.04
C SER A 220 12.61 -17.09 -21.17
N THR A 221 13.83 -17.24 -21.70
CA THR A 221 14.19 -18.20 -22.74
C THR A 221 15.03 -19.36 -22.21
N SER A 222 15.15 -19.48 -20.88
CA SER A 222 15.92 -20.56 -20.24
C SER A 222 15.29 -21.93 -20.49
N SER A 223 16.09 -22.98 -20.36
CA SER A 223 15.60 -24.37 -20.39
C SER A 223 16.10 -25.10 -19.14
N PRO A 224 15.22 -25.48 -18.20
CA PRO A 224 13.77 -25.23 -18.18
C PRO A 224 13.43 -23.74 -18.08
N SER A 225 12.24 -23.38 -18.58
CA SER A 225 11.74 -22.00 -18.61
C SER A 225 11.46 -21.47 -17.20
N ASN A 226 11.89 -20.24 -16.90
CA ASN A 226 11.53 -19.55 -15.67
C ASN A 226 10.16 -18.85 -15.71
N ASN A 227 9.45 -18.92 -16.84
CA ASN A 227 8.12 -18.31 -16.97
C ASN A 227 7.09 -18.99 -16.07
N GLY A 228 6.25 -18.18 -15.41
CA GLY A 228 5.21 -18.68 -14.52
C GLY A 228 5.10 -17.86 -13.24
N ASN A 229 4.29 -18.34 -12.32
CA ASN A 229 4.07 -17.67 -11.04
C ASN A 229 5.03 -18.20 -10.00
N LEU A 230 5.64 -17.30 -9.24
CA LEU A 230 6.60 -17.58 -8.17
C LEU A 230 6.20 -16.77 -6.93
N THR A 231 6.45 -17.31 -5.74
CA THR A 231 6.38 -16.55 -4.50
C THR A 231 7.79 -16.16 -4.07
N ILE A 232 7.99 -14.87 -3.78
CA ILE A 232 9.22 -14.39 -3.16
C ILE A 232 9.22 -14.85 -1.70
N LYS A 233 10.09 -15.79 -1.35
CA LYS A 233 10.22 -16.27 0.02
C LYS A 233 10.93 -15.24 0.88
N THR A 234 12.07 -14.74 0.41
CA THR A 234 12.89 -13.76 1.13
C THR A 234 13.66 -12.84 0.18
N LYS A 235 14.20 -11.75 0.72
CA LYS A 235 15.22 -10.95 0.03
C LYS A 235 16.58 -11.61 0.20
N ALA A 236 17.34 -11.65 -0.88
CA ALA A 236 18.69 -12.19 -0.89
C ALA A 236 19.69 -11.03 -0.97
N VAL A 237 20.37 -10.79 0.15
CA VAL A 237 21.51 -9.88 0.19
C VAL A 237 22.59 -10.41 -0.75
N CYS A 238 23.15 -9.55 -1.60
CA CYS A 238 24.20 -9.93 -2.55
C CYS A 238 25.50 -9.19 -2.26
N ASN A 239 26.60 -9.75 -2.74
CA ASN A 239 27.88 -9.04 -2.83
C ASN A 239 27.96 -8.15 -4.07
N THR A 240 29.06 -7.40 -4.21
CA THR A 240 29.31 -6.51 -5.36
C THR A 240 29.37 -7.23 -6.72
N ALA A 241 29.52 -8.55 -6.75
CA ALA A 241 29.43 -9.35 -7.97
C ALA A 241 27.99 -9.79 -8.31
N GLY A 242 26.99 -9.40 -7.51
CA GLY A 242 25.61 -9.84 -7.67
C GLY A 242 25.38 -11.30 -7.25
N THR A 243 26.33 -11.90 -6.53
CA THR A 243 26.16 -13.24 -5.98
C THR A 243 25.45 -13.16 -4.63
N PRO A 244 24.33 -13.86 -4.43
CA PRO A 244 23.68 -13.95 -3.13
C PRO A 244 24.63 -14.47 -2.06
N LEU A 245 24.62 -13.82 -0.90
CA LEU A 245 25.40 -14.24 0.25
C LEU A 245 24.85 -15.57 0.79
N GLY A 246 25.76 -16.42 1.25
CA GLY A 246 25.48 -17.70 1.89
C GLY A 246 26.15 -17.80 3.25
N GLU A 247 25.90 -18.91 3.94
CA GLU A 247 26.61 -19.19 5.19
C GLU A 247 28.11 -19.33 4.97
N GLY A 248 28.89 -18.89 5.95
CA GLY A 248 30.34 -19.03 5.92
C GLY A 248 31.02 -18.12 6.93
N GLN A 249 32.31 -17.90 6.70
CA GLN A 249 33.20 -17.18 7.59
C GLN A 249 34.16 -16.33 6.78
N SER A 250 34.52 -15.16 7.31
CA SER A 250 35.60 -14.34 6.80
C SER A 250 36.59 -13.98 7.91
N THR A 251 37.88 -14.09 7.60
CA THR A 251 38.99 -13.72 8.49
C THR A 251 39.72 -12.46 8.02
N THR A 252 39.32 -11.87 6.90
CA THR A 252 40.05 -10.78 6.25
C THR A 252 39.21 -9.52 6.04
N ASN A 253 37.88 -9.59 6.08
CA ASN A 253 37.07 -8.39 5.86
C ASN A 253 37.20 -7.36 6.97
N VAL A 254 36.99 -6.10 6.57
CA VAL A 254 36.85 -4.95 7.47
C VAL A 254 35.42 -4.44 7.33
N ILE A 255 34.82 -4.03 8.45
CA ILE A 255 33.52 -3.33 8.45
C ILE A 255 33.77 -1.84 8.62
N THR A 256 33.14 -1.02 7.80
CA THR A 256 33.19 0.45 7.94
C THR A 256 31.79 1.00 8.15
N TYR A 257 31.58 1.85 9.16
CA TYR A 257 30.29 2.48 9.45
C TYR A 257 30.46 3.94 9.92
N GLY A 258 29.38 4.72 9.90
CA GLY A 258 29.37 6.13 10.32
C GLY A 258 29.24 7.11 9.15
N THR A 259 28.79 8.34 9.44
CA THR A 259 28.48 9.37 8.43
C THR A 259 29.55 10.47 8.38
N SER A 260 29.61 11.35 9.38
CA SER A 260 30.59 12.46 9.42
C SER A 260 32.02 11.98 9.65
N THR A 261 32.18 10.90 10.42
CA THR A 261 33.46 10.22 10.65
C THR A 261 33.21 8.72 10.56
N THR A 262 33.91 8.04 9.67
CA THR A 262 33.83 6.57 9.55
C THR A 262 34.68 5.89 10.60
N THR A 263 34.17 4.79 11.15
CA THR A 263 34.88 3.88 12.04
C THR A 263 35.11 2.55 11.32
N ASN A 264 36.35 2.05 11.37
CA ASN A 264 36.75 0.78 10.79
C ASN A 264 36.88 -0.30 11.88
N ILE A 265 36.13 -1.38 11.76
CA ILE A 265 36.31 -2.61 12.55
C ILE A 265 37.23 -3.53 11.76
N THR A 266 38.47 -3.68 12.25
CA THR A 266 39.50 -4.47 11.56
C THR A 266 39.18 -5.96 11.56
N ALA A 267 39.72 -6.69 10.59
CA ALA A 267 39.58 -8.14 10.50
C ALA A 267 40.01 -8.87 11.78
N THR A 268 41.07 -8.40 12.45
CA THR A 268 41.56 -8.93 13.71
C THR A 268 40.54 -8.80 14.85
N ALA A 269 39.77 -7.71 14.88
CA ALA A 269 38.72 -7.53 15.88
C ALA A 269 37.50 -8.44 15.64
N LEU A 270 37.26 -8.82 14.37
CA LEU A 270 36.13 -9.69 14.01
C LEU A 270 36.42 -11.18 14.29
N ASN A 271 37.60 -11.65 13.87
CA ASN A 271 38.21 -12.99 13.94
C ASN A 271 37.38 -14.19 14.47
N PRO A 272 36.66 -14.93 13.60
CA PRO A 272 36.15 -14.53 12.29
C PRO A 272 34.81 -13.79 12.37
N LEU A 273 34.48 -13.10 11.27
CA LEU A 273 33.12 -12.66 10.96
C LEU A 273 32.33 -13.84 10.38
N THR A 274 31.32 -14.31 11.12
CA THR A 274 30.46 -15.46 10.79
C THR A 274 29.18 -15.00 10.13
N PHE A 275 28.71 -15.73 9.11
CA PHE A 275 27.41 -15.54 8.48
C PHE A 275 26.55 -16.80 8.60
N LYS A 276 25.32 -16.65 9.08
CA LYS A 276 24.35 -17.74 9.27
C LYS A 276 22.95 -17.28 8.90
N PHE A 277 22.18 -18.15 8.25
CA PHE A 277 20.78 -17.84 7.96
C PHE A 277 19.94 -17.87 9.23
N ALA A 278 18.95 -16.98 9.29
CA ALA A 278 17.86 -17.02 10.25
C ALA A 278 16.65 -17.78 9.68
N PRO A 279 15.66 -18.19 10.51
CA PRO A 279 14.46 -18.89 10.04
C PRO A 279 13.64 -18.13 9.00
N ASP A 280 13.65 -16.80 9.05
CA ASP A 280 12.99 -15.93 8.07
C ASP A 280 13.80 -15.78 6.76
N GLY A 281 14.91 -16.51 6.64
CA GLY A 281 15.87 -16.54 5.54
C GLY A 281 16.63 -15.24 5.28
N THR A 282 16.61 -14.31 6.23
CA THR A 282 17.60 -13.24 6.31
C THR A 282 18.95 -13.79 6.76
N LEU A 283 20.03 -13.03 6.55
CA LEU A 283 21.38 -13.42 6.94
C LEU A 283 21.81 -12.63 8.17
N ASN A 284 22.23 -13.35 9.21
CA ASN A 284 22.83 -12.78 10.40
C ASN A 284 24.35 -12.82 10.28
N MET A 285 25.00 -11.78 10.78
CA MET A 285 26.43 -11.78 11.02
C MET A 285 26.78 -11.66 12.51
N THR A 286 27.83 -12.36 12.92
CA THR A 286 28.39 -12.30 14.28
C THR A 286 29.91 -12.21 14.22
N ALA A 287 30.51 -11.51 15.18
CA ALA A 287 31.94 -11.56 15.42
C ALA A 287 32.23 -12.52 16.58
N THR A 288 33.42 -13.11 16.61
CA THR A 288 33.81 -14.02 17.70
C THR A 288 34.05 -13.26 19.00
N THR A 289 34.67 -12.07 18.91
CA THR A 289 34.83 -11.19 20.05
C THR A 289 33.49 -10.50 20.36
N ALA A 290 32.90 -10.86 21.50
CA ALA A 290 31.62 -10.31 21.95
C ALA A 290 31.65 -8.78 22.02
N GLY A 291 30.56 -8.14 21.59
CA GLY A 291 30.42 -6.69 21.61
C GLY A 291 31.11 -5.95 20.45
N THR A 292 31.91 -6.61 19.61
CA THR A 292 32.59 -5.95 18.47
C THR A 292 31.61 -5.24 17.52
N LEU A 293 30.42 -5.83 17.33
CA LEU A 293 29.39 -5.28 16.44
C LEU A 293 28.33 -4.45 17.18
N SER A 294 28.49 -4.14 18.48
CA SER A 294 27.44 -3.47 19.28
C SER A 294 27.09 -2.06 18.78
N ASN A 295 28.06 -1.36 18.17
CA ASN A 295 27.89 -0.01 17.64
C ASN A 295 27.15 0.04 16.29
N LEU A 296 26.86 -1.12 15.67
CA LEU A 296 26.01 -1.20 14.49
C LEU A 296 24.54 -1.12 14.93
N THR A 297 24.04 0.09 15.15
CA THR A 297 22.66 0.35 15.58
C THR A 297 21.66 0.09 14.44
N VAL A 298 20.40 -0.18 14.79
CA VAL A 298 19.31 -0.33 13.80
C VAL A 298 19.26 0.89 12.87
N GLY A 299 19.21 0.65 11.56
CA GLY A 299 19.22 1.69 10.53
C GLY A 299 20.60 2.22 10.15
N ALA A 300 21.67 1.85 10.86
CA ALA A 300 23.03 2.25 10.48
C ALA A 300 23.41 1.63 9.13
N LYS A 301 24.01 2.45 8.26
CA LYS A 301 24.65 2.01 7.01
C LYS A 301 26.08 1.61 7.29
N PHE A 302 26.53 0.53 6.67
CA PHE A 302 27.90 0.05 6.77
C PHE A 302 28.32 -0.64 5.48
N THR A 303 29.62 -0.75 5.28
CA THR A 303 30.21 -1.52 4.18
C THR A 303 31.04 -2.67 4.73
N ILE A 304 31.03 -3.79 4.01
CA ILE A 304 32.02 -4.85 4.17
C ILE A 304 32.98 -4.72 3.01
N ALA A 305 34.26 -4.61 3.31
CA ALA A 305 35.32 -4.47 2.33
C ALA A 305 36.45 -5.48 2.58
N PRO A 306 37.32 -5.73 1.58
CA PRO A 306 38.59 -6.43 1.80
C PRO A 306 39.48 -5.69 2.82
N PRO A 307 40.62 -6.28 3.25
CA PRO A 307 41.61 -5.57 4.04
C PRO A 307 42.03 -4.25 3.40
N LEU A 308 42.29 -3.24 4.25
CA LEU A 308 42.71 -1.90 3.82
C LEU A 308 44.12 -1.85 3.18
N ALA A 309 44.84 -2.97 3.04
CA ALA A 309 46.16 -3.00 2.39
C ALA A 309 46.10 -3.76 1.05
N ASN A 310 46.15 -3.03 -0.06
CA ASN A 310 46.21 -3.55 -1.45
C ASN A 310 45.14 -4.61 -1.82
N GLY A 311 43.90 -4.43 -1.33
CA GLY A 311 42.60 -4.68 -1.99
C GLY A 311 42.29 -5.92 -2.84
N SER A 312 43.12 -6.97 -2.91
CA SER A 312 42.94 -8.01 -3.94
C SER A 312 42.21 -9.29 -3.48
N ALA A 313 41.95 -9.51 -2.20
CA ALA A 313 41.27 -10.72 -1.74
C ALA A 313 39.77 -10.46 -1.50
N THR A 314 38.94 -10.69 -2.53
CA THR A 314 37.48 -10.74 -2.36
C THR A 314 37.13 -11.97 -1.54
N THR A 315 36.44 -11.79 -0.42
CA THR A 315 35.95 -12.87 0.44
C THR A 315 34.58 -13.37 0.01
N GLY A 316 33.91 -12.62 -0.88
CA GLY A 316 32.56 -12.91 -1.35
C GLY A 316 31.48 -12.23 -0.54
N TYR A 317 31.83 -11.40 0.46
CA TYR A 317 30.90 -10.67 1.33
C TYR A 317 30.94 -9.15 1.14
N GLU A 318 31.68 -8.67 0.15
CA GLU A 318 31.85 -7.23 -0.09
C GLU A 318 30.57 -6.56 -0.56
N GLY A 319 30.25 -5.38 -0.01
CA GLY A 319 29.09 -4.58 -0.41
C GLY A 319 28.73 -3.50 0.60
N SER A 320 27.70 -2.72 0.25
CA SER A 320 27.03 -1.77 1.16
C SER A 320 25.75 -2.40 1.72
N TYR A 321 25.54 -2.19 3.02
CA TYR A 321 24.50 -2.83 3.80
C TYR A 321 23.89 -1.89 4.85
N LYS A 322 22.69 -2.23 5.29
CA LYS A 322 21.95 -1.53 6.34
C LYS A 322 21.52 -2.50 7.43
N VAL A 323 21.69 -2.11 8.69
CA VAL A 323 21.30 -2.90 9.85
C VAL A 323 19.77 -2.93 9.99
N LEU A 324 19.20 -4.13 10.00
CA LEU A 324 17.78 -4.38 10.30
C LEU A 324 17.54 -4.60 11.79
N SER A 325 18.43 -5.36 12.45
CA SER A 325 18.41 -5.54 13.90
C SER A 325 19.80 -5.86 14.44
N ASN A 326 20.04 -5.57 15.71
CA ASN A 326 21.26 -5.98 16.40
C ASN A 326 20.90 -6.41 17.82
N VAL A 327 20.90 -7.72 18.07
CA VAL A 327 20.58 -8.29 19.38
C VAL A 327 21.81 -8.99 19.91
N ASN A 328 22.44 -8.44 20.95
CA ASN A 328 23.63 -8.99 21.59
C ASN A 328 24.80 -9.24 20.61
N GLY A 329 24.99 -8.38 19.60
CA GLY A 329 26.05 -8.52 18.61
C GLY A 329 25.74 -9.49 17.47
N VAL A 330 24.52 -10.05 17.43
CA VAL A 330 23.95 -10.73 16.26
C VAL A 330 23.29 -9.67 15.39
N VAL A 331 23.94 -9.32 14.30
CA VAL A 331 23.48 -8.26 13.39
C VAL A 331 22.74 -8.88 12.22
N ASN A 332 21.46 -8.55 12.09
CA ASN A 332 20.67 -8.80 10.91
C ASN A 332 20.76 -7.60 9.96
N PHE A 333 20.92 -7.82 8.67
CA PHE A 333 21.17 -6.73 7.73
C PHE A 333 20.55 -7.00 6.35
N THR A 334 20.40 -5.94 5.57
CA THR A 334 19.96 -5.95 4.17
C THR A 334 20.91 -5.16 3.28
N THR A 335 20.78 -5.26 1.96
CA THR A 335 21.50 -4.42 1.01
C THR A 335 21.15 -2.94 1.22
N ASP A 336 22.16 -2.06 1.21
CA ASP A 336 21.96 -0.61 1.19
C ASP A 336 21.83 -0.11 -0.25
N LEU A 337 20.61 0.29 -0.61
CA LEU A 337 20.25 0.73 -1.96
C LEU A 337 20.40 2.24 -2.14
N ASP A 338 20.67 3.00 -1.07
CA ASP A 338 20.79 4.44 -1.16
C ASP A 338 22.06 4.87 -1.92
N THR A 339 23.10 4.04 -1.89
CA THR A 339 24.31 4.20 -2.73
C THR A 339 24.02 4.24 -4.24
N ALA A 340 22.80 3.87 -4.67
CA ALA A 340 22.37 3.99 -6.05
C ALA A 340 21.90 5.41 -6.45
N GLN A 341 21.62 6.27 -5.46
CA GLN A 341 21.09 7.61 -5.66
C GLN A 341 22.18 8.57 -6.14
N THR A 342 21.78 9.61 -6.88
CA THR A 342 22.68 10.69 -7.24
C THR A 342 22.87 11.63 -6.06
N GLU A 343 24.11 12.04 -5.79
CA GLU A 343 24.43 12.94 -4.69
C GLU A 343 25.43 14.00 -5.18
N ALA A 344 25.26 15.25 -4.75
CA ALA A 344 26.21 16.33 -4.99
C ALA A 344 26.77 16.79 -3.64
N VAL A 345 28.09 16.73 -3.49
CA VAL A 345 28.79 17.00 -2.22
C VAL A 345 29.86 18.06 -2.44
N ALA A 346 29.94 19.04 -1.53
CA ALA A 346 31.05 19.99 -1.55
C ALA A 346 32.35 19.26 -1.18
N ASN A 347 33.46 19.58 -1.85
CA ASN A 347 34.76 18.96 -1.56
C ASN A 347 35.17 19.13 -0.07
N THR A 348 34.82 20.24 0.57
CA THR A 348 35.09 20.50 1.99
C THR A 348 34.23 19.68 2.95
N ALA A 349 33.16 19.05 2.47
CA ALA A 349 32.26 18.24 3.29
C ALA A 349 32.62 16.75 3.24
N ILE A 350 33.35 16.30 2.21
CA ILE A 350 33.75 14.90 2.04
C ILE A 350 35.23 14.69 2.37
N THR A 351 35.55 13.59 3.01
CA THR A 351 36.93 13.11 3.17
C THR A 351 37.09 11.75 2.53
N PHE A 352 38.26 11.47 1.97
CA PHE A 352 38.63 10.14 1.51
C PHE A 352 39.95 9.68 2.14
N ALA A 353 40.06 8.39 2.42
CA ALA A 353 41.30 7.71 2.80
C ALA A 353 41.59 6.58 1.82
N ILE A 354 42.83 6.45 1.38
CA ILE A 354 43.28 5.40 0.45
C ILE A 354 44.01 4.34 1.26
N ASN A 355 43.58 3.08 1.14
CA ASN A 355 44.27 1.92 1.71
C ASN A 355 44.62 2.09 3.21
N GLY A 356 43.67 2.62 4.00
CA GLY A 356 43.82 2.83 5.43
C GLY A 356 44.71 4.01 5.83
N ALA A 357 45.14 4.85 4.88
CA ALA A 357 45.83 6.11 5.17
C ALA A 357 44.93 7.10 5.93
N ALA A 358 45.51 8.20 6.41
CA ALA A 358 44.75 9.28 7.04
C ALA A 358 43.75 9.90 6.03
N ALA A 359 42.52 10.15 6.50
CA ALA A 359 41.49 10.78 5.68
C ALA A 359 41.84 12.25 5.39
N ALA A 360 41.65 12.68 4.14
CA ALA A 360 41.89 14.05 3.71
C ALA A 360 40.75 14.54 2.80
N HIS A 361 40.57 15.86 2.73
CA HIS A 361 39.67 16.48 1.77
C HIS A 361 40.29 16.49 0.36
N PRO A 362 39.48 16.41 -0.71
CA PRO A 362 39.93 16.69 -2.08
C PRO A 362 40.58 18.08 -2.19
N ALA A 363 41.70 18.16 -2.90
CA ALA A 363 42.51 19.37 -3.00
C ALA A 363 41.87 20.45 -3.88
N THR A 364 41.08 20.05 -4.88
CA THR A 364 40.44 20.96 -5.83
C THR A 364 39.12 21.48 -5.26
N ALA A 365 38.98 22.80 -5.11
CA ALA A 365 37.74 23.46 -4.67
C ALA A 365 36.59 23.19 -5.66
N GLY A 366 35.42 22.80 -5.16
CA GLY A 366 34.23 22.60 -5.99
C GLY A 366 33.22 21.59 -5.46
N THR A 367 32.31 21.19 -6.34
CA THR A 367 31.30 20.15 -6.09
C THR A 367 31.72 18.84 -6.77
N LEU A 368 31.56 17.75 -6.03
CA LEU A 368 31.74 16.38 -6.50
C LEU A 368 30.36 15.74 -6.68
N ASN A 369 30.15 15.04 -7.78
CA ASN A 369 28.89 14.37 -8.08
C ASN A 369 29.07 12.86 -8.10
N PHE A 370 28.18 12.16 -7.39
CA PHE A 370 27.95 10.74 -7.56
C PHE A 370 26.89 10.52 -8.63
N THR A 371 27.23 9.71 -9.64
CA THR A 371 26.33 9.29 -10.71
C THR A 371 26.42 7.78 -10.90
N THR A 372 25.27 7.13 -11.07
CA THR A 372 25.20 5.68 -11.23
C THR A 372 24.96 5.25 -12.67
N THR A 373 25.66 4.19 -13.07
CA THR A 373 25.54 3.57 -14.39
C THR A 373 25.39 2.06 -14.24
N THR A 374 24.53 1.45 -15.05
CA THR A 374 24.26 0.01 -15.02
C THR A 374 24.52 -0.60 -16.40
N SER A 375 25.16 -1.76 -16.44
CA SER A 375 25.52 -2.45 -17.69
C SER A 375 25.05 -3.90 -17.71
N ALA A 376 24.17 -4.21 -18.66
CA ALA A 376 23.77 -5.59 -18.98
C ALA A 376 24.89 -6.43 -19.58
N VAL A 377 26.01 -5.81 -20.01
CA VAL A 377 27.17 -6.55 -20.54
C VAL A 377 28.03 -7.07 -19.39
N THR A 378 28.27 -6.24 -18.37
CA THR A 378 29.11 -6.62 -17.23
C THR A 378 28.31 -7.20 -16.06
N GLY A 379 26.99 -7.05 -16.06
CA GLY A 379 26.13 -7.44 -14.95
C GLY A 379 26.33 -6.61 -13.70
N LYS A 380 26.78 -5.35 -13.83
CA LYS A 380 27.19 -4.51 -12.70
C LYS A 380 26.55 -3.13 -12.77
N THR A 381 26.28 -2.57 -11.60
CA THR A 381 26.00 -1.15 -11.39
C THR A 381 27.22 -0.50 -10.74
N THR A 382 27.67 0.64 -11.25
CA THR A 382 28.79 1.41 -10.70
C THR A 382 28.34 2.80 -10.28
N SER A 383 28.73 3.24 -9.08
CA SER A 383 28.66 4.65 -8.68
C SER A 383 29.99 5.32 -9.02
N THR A 384 29.92 6.46 -9.70
CA THR A 384 31.08 7.23 -10.15
C THR A 384 31.09 8.58 -9.47
N LEU A 385 32.15 8.85 -8.73
CA LEU A 385 32.44 10.16 -8.16
C LEU A 385 33.26 10.98 -9.15
N SER A 386 32.73 12.11 -9.61
CA SER A 386 33.38 12.98 -10.60
C SER A 386 33.44 14.44 -10.13
N ALA A 387 34.53 15.13 -10.45
CA ALA A 387 34.64 16.57 -10.24
C ALA A 387 33.86 17.39 -11.27
N VAL A 388 33.07 18.35 -10.79
CA VAL A 388 32.35 19.31 -11.65
C VAL A 388 33.28 20.48 -11.95
N SER A 389 34.09 20.34 -13.00
CA SER A 389 34.88 21.38 -13.70
C SER A 389 35.54 22.50 -12.85
N PRO A 390 36.88 22.69 -12.93
CA PRO A 390 37.81 21.99 -13.81
C PRO A 390 37.96 20.52 -13.40
N PRO A 391 38.33 19.61 -14.32
CA PRO A 391 38.56 18.22 -13.96
C PRO A 391 39.65 18.17 -12.88
N GLY A 392 39.24 17.87 -11.65
CA GLY A 392 40.14 17.76 -10.51
C GLY A 392 41.12 16.61 -10.73
N THR A 393 42.39 16.82 -10.43
CA THR A 393 43.39 15.74 -10.32
C THR A 393 43.30 15.03 -8.97
N ASP A 394 42.23 15.25 -8.21
CA ASP A 394 42.07 14.78 -6.82
C ASP A 394 42.15 13.26 -6.72
N PHE A 395 41.74 12.54 -7.76
CA PHE A 395 41.83 11.08 -7.81
C PHE A 395 43.08 10.59 -8.58
N SER A 396 44.05 11.46 -8.90
CA SER A 396 45.26 11.07 -9.64
C SER A 396 46.10 9.99 -8.93
N GLY A 397 46.13 10.01 -7.59
CA GLY A 397 46.81 9.00 -6.76
C GLY A 397 46.04 7.68 -6.59
N VAL A 398 44.80 7.58 -7.08
CA VAL A 398 43.96 6.39 -6.95
C VAL A 398 44.24 5.39 -8.07
N ALA A 399 44.38 4.12 -7.74
CA ALA A 399 44.48 2.99 -8.67
C ALA A 399 43.26 2.07 -8.59
N VAL A 400 43.01 1.32 -9.67
CA VAL A 400 42.02 0.23 -9.64
C VAL A 400 42.49 -0.84 -8.65
N GLY A 401 41.59 -1.28 -7.77
CA GLY A 401 41.88 -2.19 -6.67
C GLY A 401 42.16 -1.51 -5.34
N ASP A 402 42.39 -0.19 -5.30
CA ASP A 402 42.52 0.53 -4.03
C ASP A 402 41.22 0.49 -3.22
N GLN A 403 41.35 0.46 -1.90
CA GLN A 403 40.26 0.70 -0.96
C GLN A 403 40.14 2.19 -0.69
N ILE A 404 38.97 2.76 -0.95
CA ILE A 404 38.65 4.16 -0.66
C ILE A 404 37.60 4.22 0.44
N THR A 405 37.99 4.75 1.59
CA THR A 405 37.06 5.03 2.69
C THR A 405 36.54 6.46 2.55
N LEU A 406 35.22 6.60 2.39
CA LEU A 406 34.50 7.86 2.23
C LEU A 406 33.72 8.22 3.50
N ALA A 407 33.75 9.49 3.89
CA ALA A 407 32.95 10.06 4.98
C ALA A 407 32.43 11.45 4.60
N GLY A 408 31.35 11.89 5.25
CA GLY A 408 30.75 13.22 5.08
C GLY A 408 29.73 13.32 3.95
N THR A 409 29.29 12.20 3.40
CA THR A 409 28.22 12.11 2.40
C THR A 409 26.88 11.74 3.06
N ALA A 410 25.78 11.85 2.33
CA ALA A 410 24.48 11.32 2.74
C ALA A 410 24.39 9.81 2.51
N ASP A 411 24.84 9.34 1.34
CA ASP A 411 24.52 7.99 0.85
C ASP A 411 25.72 7.12 0.48
N HIS A 412 26.93 7.69 0.44
CA HIS A 412 28.14 7.02 -0.07
C HIS A 412 29.24 6.87 0.98
N ASN A 413 28.90 6.82 2.26
CA ASN A 413 29.88 6.61 3.33
C ASN A 413 30.25 5.14 3.44
N GLY A 414 31.52 4.86 3.74
CA GLY A 414 32.03 3.50 3.86
C GLY A 414 33.29 3.27 3.04
N THR A 415 33.76 2.03 3.01
CA THR A 415 34.94 1.64 2.26
C THR A 415 34.54 0.86 1.01
N PHE A 416 35.03 1.33 -0.14
CA PHE A 416 34.72 0.76 -1.45
C PHE A 416 35.99 0.42 -2.22
N THR A 417 35.93 -0.66 -3.01
CA THR A 417 37.03 -1.02 -3.92
C THR A 417 36.87 -0.26 -5.23
N VAL A 418 37.93 0.43 -5.65
CA VAL A 418 37.94 1.17 -6.91
C VAL A 418 37.94 0.21 -8.08
N THR A 419 36.95 0.32 -8.95
CA THR A 419 36.78 -0.53 -10.14
C THR A 419 37.19 0.16 -11.43
N SER A 420 37.19 1.48 -11.46
CA SER A 420 37.68 2.25 -12.60
C SER A 420 38.11 3.66 -12.16
N LYS A 421 38.97 4.27 -12.98
CA LYS A 421 39.49 5.62 -12.80
C LYS A 421 39.35 6.38 -14.11
N GLY A 422 38.81 7.60 -14.04
CA GLY A 422 38.71 8.52 -15.17
C GLY A 422 40.09 8.99 -15.66
N ALA A 423 40.16 9.39 -16.92
CA ALA A 423 41.38 9.93 -17.51
C ALA A 423 41.93 11.09 -16.67
N GLY A 424 43.25 11.11 -16.43
CA GLY A 424 43.90 12.15 -15.63
C GLY A 424 43.49 12.20 -14.15
N GLY A 425 42.72 11.23 -13.64
CA GLY A 425 42.21 11.26 -12.26
C GLY A 425 40.98 12.13 -12.05
N SER A 426 40.21 12.41 -13.11
CA SER A 426 38.99 13.23 -13.06
C SER A 426 37.82 12.60 -12.30
N SER A 427 37.83 11.27 -12.18
CA SER A 427 36.78 10.50 -11.51
C SER A 427 37.31 9.16 -11.03
N MET A 428 36.54 8.53 -10.14
CA MET A 428 36.72 7.14 -9.73
C MET A 428 35.36 6.48 -9.57
N SER A 429 35.29 5.18 -9.82
CA SER A 429 34.04 4.42 -9.67
C SER A 429 34.25 3.19 -8.80
N PHE A 430 33.18 2.77 -8.14
CA PHE A 430 33.09 1.50 -7.42
C PHE A 430 31.78 0.79 -7.76
N THR A 431 31.78 -0.54 -7.64
CA THR A 431 30.60 -1.36 -7.95
C THR A 431 29.65 -1.40 -6.76
N LEU A 432 28.36 -1.30 -7.05
CA LEU A 432 27.27 -1.43 -6.08
C LEU A 432 26.71 -2.84 -6.14
N ASN A 433 26.45 -3.43 -4.98
CA ASN A 433 25.78 -4.73 -4.87
C ASN A 433 24.26 -4.58 -5.08
N PRO A 434 23.63 -5.44 -5.89
CA PRO A 434 22.18 -5.47 -6.03
C PRO A 434 21.51 -6.16 -4.83
N GLU A 435 20.18 -6.18 -4.84
CA GLU A 435 19.38 -7.05 -3.98
C GLU A 435 18.66 -8.11 -4.82
N GLY A 436 18.80 -9.38 -4.45
CA GLY A 436 18.11 -10.49 -5.09
C GLY A 436 16.75 -10.79 -4.45
N ALA A 437 15.89 -11.47 -5.20
CA ALA A 437 14.65 -12.05 -4.71
C ALA A 437 14.78 -13.57 -4.70
N ARG A 438 14.64 -14.21 -3.54
CA ARG A 438 14.71 -15.67 -3.40
C ARG A 438 13.33 -16.27 -3.62
N VAL A 439 13.26 -17.29 -4.47
CA VAL A 439 12.04 -18.05 -4.77
C VAL A 439 12.12 -19.51 -4.34
N ALA A 440 13.34 -20.03 -4.15
CA ALA A 440 13.53 -21.37 -3.58
C ALA A 440 13.03 -21.46 -2.13
N GLN A 441 12.55 -22.64 -1.77
CA GLN A 441 12.08 -22.97 -0.43
C GLN A 441 13.25 -23.21 0.51
N PHE A 442 14.30 -23.90 0.06
CA PHE A 442 15.51 -24.14 0.81
C PHE A 442 16.51 -23.00 0.63
N LEU A 443 17.02 -22.60 1.78
CA LEU A 443 18.28 -21.87 1.91
C LEU A 443 19.41 -22.89 1.78
N PRO A 444 20.34 -22.72 0.82
CA PRO A 444 21.46 -23.62 0.65
C PRO A 444 22.29 -23.74 1.93
N GLN A 445 22.45 -24.97 2.43
CA GLN A 445 23.21 -25.26 3.64
C GLN A 445 23.92 -26.61 3.50
N SER A 446 25.06 -26.76 4.19
CA SER A 446 25.83 -28.00 4.21
C SER A 446 26.20 -28.37 5.64
N GLY A 447 26.27 -29.68 5.93
CA GLY A 447 26.75 -30.15 7.23
C GLY A 447 25.74 -29.98 8.37
N ARG A 448 24.44 -29.88 8.08
CA ARG A 448 23.39 -29.74 9.08
C ARG A 448 23.25 -31.05 9.87
N ILE A 449 23.37 -30.99 11.20
CA ILE A 449 23.28 -32.17 12.10
C ILE A 449 22.10 -32.08 13.08
N ASP A 450 21.39 -30.96 13.06
CA ASP A 450 20.29 -30.61 13.97
C ASP A 450 18.90 -30.88 13.37
N ALA A 451 18.82 -31.23 12.09
CA ALA A 451 17.55 -31.44 11.40
C ALA A 451 16.99 -32.87 11.65
N THR A 452 15.69 -32.91 11.89
CA THR A 452 14.89 -34.13 12.04
C THR A 452 13.79 -34.14 10.99
N LEU A 453 13.57 -35.29 10.37
CA LEU A 453 12.56 -35.48 9.33
C LEU A 453 11.50 -36.43 9.87
N SER A 454 10.23 -36.06 9.68
CA SER A 454 9.09 -36.90 10.03
C SER A 454 8.12 -37.06 8.87
N TYR A 455 7.54 -38.24 8.71
CA TYR A 455 6.61 -38.57 7.64
C TYR A 455 5.75 -39.77 8.03
N THR A 456 4.66 -40.00 7.30
CA THR A 456 3.82 -41.19 7.48
C THR A 456 4.31 -42.31 6.56
N ASP A 457 4.48 -43.51 7.11
CA ASP A 457 4.84 -44.70 6.32
C ASP A 457 3.62 -45.37 5.67
N GLY A 458 3.85 -46.47 4.93
CA GLY A 458 2.79 -47.22 4.26
C GLY A 458 1.79 -47.89 5.20
N SER A 459 2.06 -47.97 6.51
CA SER A 459 1.15 -48.49 7.54
C SER A 459 0.28 -47.41 8.19
N GLY A 460 0.54 -46.13 7.89
CA GLY A 460 -0.11 -44.99 8.53
C GLY A 460 0.57 -44.53 9.83
N ALA A 461 1.71 -45.13 10.20
CA ALA A 461 2.46 -44.73 11.38
C ALA A 461 3.36 -43.52 11.08
N THR A 462 3.57 -42.66 12.08
CA THR A 462 4.53 -41.54 11.97
C THR A 462 5.94 -42.05 12.26
N VAL A 463 6.83 -41.88 11.29
CA VAL A 463 8.25 -42.17 11.39
C VAL A 463 9.00 -40.86 11.66
N ASN A 464 9.97 -40.89 12.59
CA ASN A 464 10.87 -39.78 12.88
C ASN A 464 12.31 -40.26 12.72
N ARG A 465 13.13 -39.49 12.00
CA ARG A 465 14.54 -39.82 11.70
C ARG A 465 15.41 -38.58 11.84
N GLY A 466 16.70 -38.78 12.14
CA GLY A 466 17.61 -37.66 12.40
C GLY A 466 19.09 -37.99 12.19
N LEU A 467 19.96 -37.42 13.02
CA LEU A 467 21.42 -37.51 12.85
C LEU A 467 21.96 -38.95 12.74
N LEU A 468 21.44 -39.88 13.54
CA LEU A 468 21.88 -41.29 13.50
C LEU A 468 21.48 -42.01 12.22
N ASP A 469 20.43 -41.54 11.55
CA ASP A 469 19.94 -42.08 10.29
C ASP A 469 20.70 -41.51 9.10
N TYR A 470 20.78 -40.18 9.03
CA TYR A 470 21.22 -39.45 7.84
C TYR A 470 22.70 -39.01 7.90
N GLY A 471 23.32 -39.03 9.07
CA GLY A 471 24.52 -38.23 9.30
C GLY A 471 24.20 -36.74 9.12
N SER A 472 25.13 -35.98 8.54
CA SER A 472 24.86 -34.58 8.21
C SER A 472 24.06 -34.45 6.91
N LEU A 473 23.17 -33.46 6.86
CA LEU A 473 22.36 -33.12 5.69
C LEU A 473 22.92 -31.91 4.94
N GLN A 474 22.80 -31.95 3.61
CA GLN A 474 23.01 -30.81 2.72
C GLN A 474 21.70 -30.46 2.01
N PHE A 475 21.36 -29.19 2.01
CA PHE A 475 20.19 -28.61 1.34
C PHE A 475 20.66 -27.81 0.13
N ALA A 476 20.03 -28.06 -1.03
CA ALA A 476 20.31 -27.36 -2.27
C ALA A 476 19.01 -26.86 -2.92
N SER A 477 19.04 -25.64 -3.43
CA SER A 477 17.90 -24.99 -4.11
C SER A 477 17.65 -25.52 -5.53
N SER A 478 18.32 -26.60 -5.94
CA SER A 478 18.16 -27.21 -7.25
C SER A 478 18.39 -28.72 -7.21
N GLY A 479 17.69 -29.41 -8.09
CA GLY A 479 17.73 -30.86 -8.30
C GLY A 479 17.05 -31.21 -9.63
N THR A 480 16.73 -32.48 -9.84
CA THR A 480 16.14 -32.97 -11.10
C THR A 480 14.65 -32.68 -11.18
N THR A 481 13.92 -32.94 -10.09
CA THR A 481 12.45 -32.83 -9.99
C THR A 481 11.99 -31.75 -9.01
N GLY A 482 12.94 -31.11 -8.33
CA GLY A 482 12.67 -30.10 -7.31
C GLY A 482 13.94 -29.75 -6.54
N GLU A 483 13.80 -29.30 -5.30
CA GLU A 483 14.93 -28.95 -4.42
C GLU A 483 15.44 -30.17 -3.66
N ARG A 484 16.75 -30.26 -3.39
CA ARG A 484 17.39 -31.52 -2.97
C ARG A 484 17.91 -31.46 -1.53
N ILE A 485 17.69 -32.56 -0.81
CA ILE A 485 18.35 -32.86 0.46
C ILE A 485 19.24 -34.08 0.25
N THR A 486 20.54 -33.94 0.51
CA THR A 486 21.52 -35.03 0.39
C THR A 486 22.00 -35.44 1.78
N SER A 487 22.07 -36.75 2.01
CA SER A 487 22.52 -37.37 3.26
C SER A 487 24.00 -37.73 3.16
N ALA A 488 24.76 -37.55 4.24
CA ALA A 488 26.14 -38.03 4.31
C ALA A 488 26.20 -39.57 4.45
N ASN A 489 25.15 -40.18 4.99
CA ASN A 489 24.95 -41.62 4.90
C ASN A 489 24.33 -41.98 3.53
N ALA A 490 25.04 -42.77 2.72
CA ALA A 490 24.59 -43.16 1.38
C ALA A 490 23.25 -43.91 1.35
N ASN A 491 22.87 -44.54 2.47
CA ASN A 491 21.58 -45.23 2.65
C ASN A 491 20.65 -44.48 3.61
N GLY A 492 20.96 -43.21 3.91
CA GLY A 492 20.23 -42.42 4.90
C GLY A 492 18.74 -42.32 4.61
N PHE A 493 18.33 -42.30 3.33
CA PHE A 493 16.93 -42.24 2.91
C PHE A 493 16.36 -43.60 2.48
N LEU A 494 16.94 -44.70 2.95
CA LEU A 494 16.35 -46.04 2.85
C LEU A 494 15.86 -46.49 4.22
N ASP A 495 14.83 -47.35 4.24
CA ASP A 495 14.43 -48.09 5.44
C ASP A 495 15.33 -49.32 5.66
N SER A 496 15.06 -50.08 6.73
CA SER A 496 15.81 -51.30 7.06
C SER A 496 15.68 -52.42 6.03
N THR A 497 14.72 -52.31 5.11
CA THR A 497 14.51 -53.26 4.00
C THR A 497 15.11 -52.77 2.67
N GLY A 498 15.74 -51.59 2.67
CA GLY A 498 16.35 -50.98 1.49
C GLY A 498 15.38 -50.21 0.60
N ASN A 499 14.14 -49.96 1.05
CA ASN A 499 13.16 -49.19 0.27
C ASN A 499 13.27 -47.69 0.55
N PRO A 500 12.92 -46.81 -0.42
CA PRO A 500 12.91 -45.36 -0.22
C PRO A 500 12.03 -44.92 0.95
N ALA A 501 12.66 -44.26 1.93
CA ALA A 501 12.04 -43.79 3.16
C ALA A 501 12.58 -42.38 3.52
N PRO A 502 11.81 -41.30 3.25
CA PRO A 502 10.38 -41.29 2.92
C PRO A 502 10.04 -41.78 1.49
N PRO A 503 8.86 -42.38 1.28
CA PRO A 503 8.44 -42.80 -0.06
C PRO A 503 8.08 -41.59 -0.94
N ILE A 504 8.21 -41.77 -2.26
CA ILE A 504 7.85 -40.75 -3.25
C ILE A 504 6.35 -40.43 -3.14
N GLY A 505 6.01 -39.14 -3.12
CA GLY A 505 4.65 -38.65 -2.93
C GLY A 505 4.25 -38.41 -1.47
N ALA A 506 5.04 -38.87 -0.50
CA ALA A 506 4.80 -38.60 0.92
C ALA A 506 4.96 -37.11 1.24
N VAL A 507 4.21 -36.68 2.25
CA VAL A 507 4.41 -35.39 2.92
C VAL A 507 5.37 -35.59 4.08
N MET A 508 6.45 -34.83 4.07
CA MET A 508 7.54 -34.87 5.05
C MET A 508 7.61 -33.52 5.77
N THR A 509 7.74 -33.54 7.09
CA THR A 509 8.00 -32.36 7.90
C THR A 509 9.47 -32.33 8.31
N ILE A 510 10.11 -31.18 8.21
CA ILE A 510 11.46 -30.91 8.70
C ILE A 510 11.34 -30.02 9.93
N LYS A 511 12.03 -30.41 11.01
CA LYS A 511 12.21 -29.58 12.20
C LYS A 511 13.66 -29.57 12.63
N SER A 512 14.14 -28.44 13.12
CA SER A 512 15.51 -28.28 13.59
C SER A 512 15.62 -27.29 14.74
N THR A 513 16.78 -27.22 15.38
CA THR A 513 17.01 -26.24 16.46
C THR A 513 17.28 -24.84 15.91
N SER A 514 17.81 -24.73 14.69
CA SER A 514 18.05 -23.44 14.02
C SER A 514 16.81 -22.85 13.38
N GLY A 515 15.78 -23.65 13.09
CA GLY A 515 14.56 -23.24 12.37
C GLY A 515 14.78 -23.01 10.87
N VAL A 516 16.01 -23.14 10.36
CA VAL A 516 16.32 -22.91 8.95
C VAL A 516 15.92 -24.14 8.12
N ASN A 517 15.19 -23.92 7.03
CA ASN A 517 14.59 -24.95 6.16
C ASN A 517 13.52 -25.82 6.84
N ASP A 518 13.11 -25.49 8.06
CA ASP A 518 11.97 -26.12 8.72
C ASP A 518 10.70 -25.85 7.91
N GLY A 519 9.83 -26.86 7.81
CA GLY A 519 8.64 -26.75 6.98
C GLY A 519 8.07 -28.11 6.59
N VAL A 520 7.05 -28.06 5.73
CA VAL A 520 6.36 -29.24 5.22
C VAL A 520 6.53 -29.32 3.72
N TYR A 521 6.98 -30.48 3.25
CA TYR A 521 7.43 -30.69 1.88
C TYR A 521 6.86 -31.98 1.30
N LYS A 522 6.55 -31.98 0.01
CA LYS A 522 6.14 -33.19 -0.72
C LYS A 522 7.35 -33.81 -1.40
N ILE A 523 7.60 -35.10 -1.18
CA ILE A 523 8.70 -35.83 -1.84
C ILE A 523 8.36 -36.09 -3.31
N THR A 524 9.27 -35.74 -4.21
CA THR A 524 9.18 -35.99 -5.66
C THR A 524 10.18 -37.03 -6.15
N ALA A 525 11.31 -37.19 -5.46
CA ALA A 525 12.28 -38.24 -5.74
C ALA A 525 12.96 -38.72 -4.46
N ASN A 526 13.36 -39.99 -4.43
CA ASN A 526 14.22 -40.56 -3.40
C ASN A 526 15.04 -41.69 -4.03
N ASN A 527 16.37 -41.62 -3.93
CA ASN A 527 17.29 -42.65 -4.43
C ASN A 527 18.13 -43.33 -3.34
N GLY A 528 17.80 -43.11 -2.08
CA GLY A 528 18.53 -43.59 -0.91
C GLY A 528 19.61 -42.63 -0.39
N ASN A 529 20.36 -41.99 -1.28
CA ASN A 529 21.38 -41.00 -0.93
C ASN A 529 20.84 -39.57 -0.81
N TYR A 530 19.84 -39.23 -1.63
CA TYR A 530 19.15 -37.95 -1.59
C TYR A 530 17.63 -38.12 -1.72
N VAL A 531 16.92 -37.10 -1.25
CA VAL A 531 15.52 -36.85 -1.57
C VAL A 531 15.38 -35.51 -2.29
N GLU A 532 14.36 -35.40 -3.14
CA GLU A 532 13.94 -34.12 -3.70
C GLU A 532 12.52 -33.79 -3.29
N VAL A 533 12.27 -32.51 -3.08
CA VAL A 533 10.99 -31.98 -2.66
C VAL A 533 10.38 -31.12 -3.76
N GLN A 534 9.05 -31.16 -3.85
CA GLN A 534 8.30 -30.37 -4.81
C GLN A 534 8.57 -28.88 -4.60
N SER A 535 9.06 -28.22 -5.66
CA SER A 535 9.40 -26.81 -5.67
C SER A 535 9.28 -26.24 -7.09
N VAL A 536 9.44 -24.93 -7.21
CA VAL A 536 9.76 -24.32 -8.50
C VAL A 536 11.28 -24.14 -8.56
N SER A 537 11.93 -24.96 -9.38
CA SER A 537 13.36 -24.82 -9.67
C SER A 537 13.56 -23.80 -10.78
N LEU A 538 14.51 -22.88 -10.59
CA LEU A 538 14.93 -21.96 -11.64
C LEU A 538 15.84 -22.66 -12.64
N GLY A 539 15.62 -22.45 -13.93
CA GLY A 539 16.63 -22.63 -14.97
C GLY A 539 17.67 -21.52 -14.89
N ALA A 540 18.95 -21.87 -15.02
CA ALA A 540 20.02 -20.88 -15.02
C ALA A 540 19.94 -20.00 -16.28
N ASP A 541 19.96 -18.69 -16.09
CA ASP A 541 19.97 -17.69 -17.17
C ASP A 541 20.72 -16.45 -16.69
N ALA A 542 21.80 -16.09 -17.38
CA ALA A 542 22.64 -14.97 -16.98
C ALA A 542 22.27 -13.73 -17.81
N LEU A 543 21.96 -12.62 -17.16
CA LEU A 543 21.75 -11.31 -17.80
C LEU A 543 20.65 -11.33 -18.88
N SER A 544 19.52 -11.95 -18.57
CA SER A 544 18.31 -11.98 -19.39
C SER A 544 17.73 -10.57 -19.58
N THR A 545 17.78 -10.03 -20.80
CA THR A 545 17.22 -8.71 -21.15
C THR A 545 15.78 -8.76 -21.67
N THR A 546 15.22 -9.97 -21.82
CA THR A 546 13.84 -10.20 -22.30
C THR A 546 12.89 -10.55 -21.17
N SER A 547 13.42 -11.03 -20.04
CA SER A 547 12.63 -11.40 -18.88
C SER A 547 12.02 -10.17 -18.21
N SER A 548 10.79 -10.32 -17.76
CA SER A 548 10.02 -9.33 -17.02
C SER A 548 9.37 -9.99 -15.81
N MET A 549 9.03 -9.17 -14.81
CA MET A 549 8.31 -9.61 -13.62
C MET A 549 7.15 -8.67 -13.33
N SER A 550 5.99 -9.23 -13.00
CA SER A 550 4.82 -8.44 -12.61
C SER A 550 4.17 -9.01 -11.36
N SER A 551 3.46 -8.17 -10.60
CA SER A 551 2.56 -8.62 -9.53
C SER A 551 1.20 -7.95 -9.67
N ASN A 552 0.16 -8.71 -9.35
CA ASN A 552 -1.22 -8.21 -9.35
C ASN A 552 -1.80 -8.42 -7.95
N THR A 553 -2.43 -7.38 -7.44
CA THR A 553 -3.22 -7.44 -6.21
C THR A 553 -4.69 -7.66 -6.54
N TRP A 554 -5.48 -8.13 -5.57
CA TRP A 554 -6.94 -8.18 -5.68
C TRP A 554 -7.59 -6.80 -5.70
N TYR A 555 -6.91 -5.75 -5.21
CA TYR A 555 -7.42 -4.39 -5.19
C TYR A 555 -7.17 -3.63 -6.50
N GLN A 556 -8.22 -3.17 -7.18
CA GLN A 556 -8.12 -2.48 -8.49
C GLN A 556 -8.35 -0.95 -8.40
N GLY A 557 -8.68 -0.44 -7.21
CA GLY A 557 -8.87 0.98 -6.95
C GLY A 557 -7.57 1.74 -6.70
N ASP A 558 -7.69 2.97 -6.21
CA ASP A 558 -6.59 3.77 -5.69
C ASP A 558 -6.90 4.36 -4.31
N THR A 559 -5.90 4.95 -3.65
CA THR A 559 -6.03 5.54 -2.32
C THR A 559 -6.29 7.05 -2.35
N LEU A 560 -6.91 7.58 -3.41
CA LEU A 560 -7.19 9.01 -3.51
C LEU A 560 -8.33 9.43 -2.56
N GLN A 561 -8.01 10.29 -1.58
CA GLN A 561 -9.00 10.79 -0.62
C GLN A 561 -10.01 11.72 -1.30
N LEU A 562 -11.24 11.23 -1.41
CA LEU A 562 -12.37 12.03 -1.84
C LEU A 562 -12.78 12.96 -0.69
N GLN A 563 -12.96 14.23 -1.02
CA GLN A 563 -13.42 15.26 -0.11
C GLN A 563 -14.75 15.82 -0.60
N HIS A 564 -15.62 16.15 0.33
CA HIS A 564 -16.91 16.77 0.05
C HIS A 564 -17.07 18.07 0.85
N ARG A 565 -17.40 19.15 0.16
CA ARG A 565 -17.66 20.44 0.79
C ARG A 565 -19.11 20.49 1.26
N VAL A 566 -19.31 20.43 2.57
CA VAL A 566 -20.64 20.39 3.20
C VAL A 566 -21.21 21.77 3.53
N ASP A 567 -20.34 22.78 3.56
CA ASP A 567 -20.66 24.18 3.79
C ASP A 567 -19.57 25.08 3.17
N THR A 568 -19.81 26.37 3.14
CA THR A 568 -18.83 27.40 2.76
C THR A 568 -17.51 27.28 3.51
N ASP A 569 -17.54 26.94 4.79
CA ASP A 569 -16.37 26.87 5.68
C ASP A 569 -15.92 25.43 6.03
N ARG A 570 -16.64 24.42 5.54
CA ARG A 570 -16.45 23.04 5.98
C ARG A 570 -16.37 22.06 4.82
N THR A 571 -15.28 21.33 4.81
CA THR A 571 -15.04 20.15 3.97
C THR A 571 -14.85 18.94 4.88
N VAL A 572 -15.35 17.79 4.44
CA VAL A 572 -15.20 16.51 5.13
C VAL A 572 -14.62 15.46 4.19
N ASP A 573 -13.81 14.58 4.74
CA ASP A 573 -13.26 13.44 4.03
C ASP A 573 -14.33 12.33 3.94
N VAL A 574 -14.56 11.82 2.74
CA VAL A 574 -15.62 10.83 2.42
C VAL A 574 -15.09 9.59 1.70
N GLY A 575 -13.82 9.60 1.30
CA GLY A 575 -13.17 8.45 0.66
C GLY A 575 -13.02 7.27 1.62
N ILE A 576 -13.52 6.11 1.20
CA ILE A 576 -13.28 4.81 1.83
C ILE A 576 -12.72 3.90 0.75
N TYR A 577 -11.75 3.05 1.08
CA TYR A 577 -11.06 2.21 0.10
C TYR A 577 -11.21 0.75 0.47
N ALA A 578 -11.35 -0.11 -0.52
CA ALA A 578 -11.27 -1.55 -0.28
C ALA A 578 -9.87 -1.98 0.21
N SER A 579 -8.83 -1.20 -0.07
CA SER A 579 -7.50 -1.44 0.48
C SER A 579 -7.34 -1.03 1.94
N ASP A 580 -8.35 -0.46 2.61
CA ASP A 580 -8.27 -0.11 4.04
C ASP A 580 -7.73 -1.29 4.89
N PRO A 581 -6.85 -1.05 5.90
CA PRO A 581 -6.33 -2.10 6.78
C PRO A 581 -7.40 -3.05 7.33
N ALA A 582 -8.60 -2.56 7.61
CA ALA A 582 -9.71 -3.36 8.06
C ALA A 582 -10.08 -4.49 7.08
N PHE A 583 -10.28 -4.14 5.80
CA PHE A 583 -10.73 -5.09 4.79
C PHE A 583 -9.59 -5.97 4.26
N GLU A 584 -8.39 -5.40 4.13
CA GLU A 584 -7.22 -6.15 3.68
C GLU A 584 -6.82 -7.23 4.69
N LYS A 585 -6.76 -6.93 6.00
CA LYS A 585 -6.52 -7.95 7.03
C LYS A 585 -7.57 -9.06 7.00
N ALA A 586 -8.83 -8.72 6.77
CA ALA A 586 -9.91 -9.70 6.64
C ALA A 586 -9.68 -10.63 5.43
N ILE A 587 -9.42 -10.07 4.25
CA ILE A 587 -9.17 -10.84 3.01
C ILE A 587 -7.91 -11.69 3.15
N ARG A 588 -6.82 -11.14 3.73
CA ARG A 588 -5.57 -11.88 3.97
C ARG A 588 -5.78 -13.02 4.96
N GLY A 589 -6.44 -12.78 6.09
CA GLY A 589 -6.76 -13.82 7.07
C GLY A 589 -7.60 -14.95 6.49
N LEU A 590 -8.62 -14.62 5.67
CA LEU A 590 -9.44 -15.62 4.97
C LEU A 590 -8.63 -16.39 3.91
N SER A 591 -7.74 -15.70 3.19
CA SER A 591 -6.85 -16.31 2.19
C SER A 591 -5.91 -17.35 2.80
N LEU A 592 -5.40 -17.10 4.01
CA LEU A 592 -4.54 -18.06 4.74
C LEU A 592 -5.25 -19.38 5.04
N ILE A 593 -6.56 -19.34 5.28
CA ILE A 593 -7.38 -20.55 5.51
C ILE A 593 -7.74 -21.21 4.18
N ALA A 594 -8.18 -20.44 3.18
CA ALA A 594 -8.68 -20.98 1.92
C ALA A 594 -7.62 -21.71 1.08
N GLN A 595 -6.35 -21.30 1.17
CA GLN A 595 -5.26 -21.90 0.38
C GLN A 595 -4.96 -23.36 0.76
N GLY A 596 -4.42 -24.10 -0.21
CA GLY A 596 -3.93 -25.47 -0.08
C GLY A 596 -5.00 -26.55 0.10
N VAL A 597 -4.75 -27.72 -0.51
CA VAL A 597 -5.67 -28.86 -0.50
C VAL A 597 -5.32 -29.81 0.63
N PHE A 598 -6.32 -30.38 1.31
CA PHE A 598 -6.11 -31.39 2.35
C PHE A 598 -5.21 -32.54 1.88
N GLY A 599 -4.28 -32.98 2.74
CA GLY A 599 -3.35 -34.09 2.45
C GLY A 599 -2.21 -33.74 1.51
N THR A 600 -2.11 -32.48 1.08
CA THR A 600 -0.93 -31.96 0.35
C THR A 600 -0.01 -31.23 1.32
N ALA A 601 1.24 -30.98 0.91
CA ALA A 601 2.20 -30.26 1.75
C ALA A 601 1.70 -28.87 2.18
N GLY A 602 0.90 -28.19 1.33
CA GLY A 602 0.33 -26.88 1.65
C GLY A 602 -1.08 -26.92 2.27
N GLY A 603 -1.61 -28.10 2.56
CA GLY A 603 -2.95 -28.29 3.15
C GLY A 603 -3.08 -27.72 4.56
N LEU A 604 -4.30 -27.35 4.97
CA LEU A 604 -4.55 -26.79 6.32
C LEU A 604 -4.27 -27.81 7.44
N ASP A 605 -4.36 -29.10 7.13
CA ASP A 605 -3.98 -30.21 8.00
C ASP A 605 -2.48 -30.28 8.28
N ALA A 606 -1.65 -29.91 7.29
CA ALA A 606 -0.21 -29.79 7.45
C ALA A 606 0.24 -28.48 8.13
N HIS A 607 -0.63 -27.46 8.11
CA HIS A 607 -0.34 -26.11 8.58
C HIS A 607 -1.39 -25.58 9.59
N PRO A 608 -1.56 -26.25 10.75
CA PRO A 608 -2.55 -25.85 11.75
C PRO A 608 -2.28 -24.46 12.35
N GLU A 609 -1.04 -23.97 12.30
CA GLU A 609 -0.65 -22.61 12.73
C GLU A 609 -1.40 -21.51 11.96
N ARG A 610 -1.81 -21.75 10.71
CA ARG A 610 -2.58 -20.77 9.93
C ARG A 610 -3.92 -20.44 10.56
N ILE A 611 -4.46 -21.33 11.39
CA ILE A 611 -5.73 -21.11 12.10
C ILE A 611 -5.58 -19.96 13.11
N SER A 612 -4.54 -19.99 13.94
CA SER A 612 -4.31 -18.92 14.93
C SER A 612 -3.84 -17.62 14.26
N GLN A 613 -3.03 -17.71 13.20
CA GLN A 613 -2.60 -16.55 12.42
C GLN A 613 -3.79 -15.84 11.76
N ALA A 614 -4.69 -16.59 11.12
CA ALA A 614 -5.89 -16.05 10.51
C ALA A 614 -6.86 -15.47 11.55
N LEU A 615 -7.07 -16.15 12.68
CA LEU A 615 -7.89 -15.63 13.78
C LEU A 615 -7.36 -14.29 14.30
N TYR A 616 -6.04 -14.14 14.45
CA TYR A 616 -5.44 -12.86 14.83
C TYR A 616 -5.81 -11.76 13.84
N LEU A 617 -5.56 -11.97 12.54
CA LEU A 617 -5.85 -10.98 11.49
C LEU A 617 -7.35 -10.64 11.40
N ILE A 618 -8.23 -11.64 11.55
CA ILE A 618 -9.68 -11.45 11.53
C ILE A 618 -10.15 -10.67 12.75
N ASN A 619 -9.61 -10.96 13.93
CA ASN A 619 -9.90 -10.19 15.14
C ASN A 619 -9.44 -8.74 14.97
N ASP A 620 -8.21 -8.54 14.46
CA ASP A 620 -7.62 -7.21 14.26
C ASP A 620 -8.32 -6.43 13.16
N ALA A 621 -8.93 -7.10 12.18
CA ALA A 621 -9.80 -6.50 11.18
C ALA A 621 -11.14 -6.02 11.76
N ILE A 622 -11.71 -6.75 12.73
CA ILE A 622 -12.97 -6.37 13.38
C ILE A 622 -12.74 -5.26 14.42
N GLU A 623 -11.68 -5.38 15.21
CA GLU A 623 -11.32 -4.47 16.32
C GLU A 623 -9.81 -4.50 16.56
N SER A 624 -9.14 -3.37 16.32
CA SER A 624 -7.69 -3.25 16.45
C SER A 624 -7.31 -2.46 17.72
N PRO A 625 -6.20 -2.79 18.41
CA PRO A 625 -5.35 -3.96 18.17
C PRO A 625 -5.97 -5.25 18.71
N ALA A 626 -5.85 -6.34 17.96
CA ALA A 626 -6.16 -7.67 18.48
C ALA A 626 -5.21 -8.05 19.63
N SER A 627 -5.72 -8.86 20.56
CA SER A 627 -4.91 -9.41 21.65
C SER A 627 -3.90 -10.45 21.15
N GLY A 628 -2.73 -10.47 21.79
CA GLY A 628 -1.63 -11.38 21.44
C GLY A 628 -0.58 -10.75 20.53
N THR A 629 0.38 -11.56 20.11
CA THR A 629 1.48 -11.12 19.25
C THR A 629 1.07 -11.22 17.79
N PRO A 630 1.23 -10.15 16.98
CA PRO A 630 1.04 -10.22 15.54
C PRO A 630 1.87 -11.34 14.89
N PRO A 631 1.28 -12.21 14.06
CA PRO A 631 1.98 -13.37 13.51
C PRO A 631 3.04 -13.01 12.45
N PHE A 632 2.93 -11.85 11.81
CA PHE A 632 3.75 -11.46 10.66
C PHE A 632 4.40 -10.08 10.84
N GLY A 633 4.66 -9.68 12.09
CA GLY A 633 5.14 -8.36 12.45
C GLY A 633 4.02 -7.34 12.63
N ALA A 634 4.39 -6.08 12.89
CA ALA A 634 3.42 -5.04 13.20
C ALA A 634 2.43 -4.81 12.06
N GLU A 635 1.14 -4.96 12.36
CA GLU A 635 0.06 -4.70 11.41
C GLU A 635 -0.25 -3.21 11.31
N LYS A 636 -0.72 -2.76 10.14
CA LYS A 636 -1.18 -1.37 9.99
C LYS A 636 -2.49 -1.19 10.75
N ALA A 637 -2.54 -0.18 11.60
CA ALA A 637 -3.73 0.15 12.39
C ALA A 637 -4.94 0.46 11.49
N GLY A 638 -6.12 0.00 11.92
CA GLY A 638 -7.41 0.21 11.24
C GLY A 638 -8.30 -1.02 11.33
N ASP A 639 -9.59 -0.82 11.60
CA ASP A 639 -10.58 -1.89 11.79
C ASP A 639 -11.98 -1.45 11.34
N ILE A 640 -12.88 -2.41 11.18
CA ILE A 640 -14.23 -2.18 10.66
C ILE A 640 -15.06 -1.30 11.61
N LYS A 641 -14.83 -1.39 12.93
CA LYS A 641 -15.52 -0.52 13.92
C LYS A 641 -15.15 0.95 13.70
N THR A 642 -13.86 1.23 13.49
CA THR A 642 -13.34 2.57 13.23
C THR A 642 -13.81 3.10 11.88
N VAL A 643 -13.79 2.27 10.83
CA VAL A 643 -14.37 2.64 9.52
C VAL A 643 -15.84 3.01 9.67
N SER A 644 -16.62 2.20 10.39
CA SER A 644 -18.06 2.47 10.61
C SER A 644 -18.30 3.72 11.45
N ALA A 645 -17.48 3.97 12.48
CA ALA A 645 -17.54 5.17 13.31
C ALA A 645 -17.22 6.44 12.51
N ASN A 646 -16.22 6.38 11.63
CA ASN A 646 -15.86 7.50 10.75
C ASN A 646 -16.99 7.82 9.77
N ILE A 647 -17.60 6.80 9.15
CA ILE A 647 -18.77 6.99 8.29
C ILE A 647 -19.92 7.65 9.06
N GLY A 648 -20.24 7.12 10.25
CA GLY A 648 -21.32 7.66 11.09
C GLY A 648 -21.06 9.10 11.54
N SER A 649 -19.81 9.43 11.88
CA SER A 649 -19.38 10.80 12.21
C SER A 649 -19.60 11.75 11.03
N THR A 650 -19.14 11.36 9.83
CA THR A 650 -19.32 12.17 8.62
C THR A 650 -20.79 12.35 8.25
N GLN A 651 -21.62 11.30 8.38
CA GLN A 651 -23.07 11.39 8.19
C GLN A 651 -23.72 12.38 9.19
N SER A 652 -23.31 12.33 10.45
CA SER A 652 -23.79 13.26 11.49
C SER A 652 -23.41 14.71 11.17
N ILE A 653 -22.17 14.96 10.72
CA ILE A 653 -21.73 16.29 10.31
C ILE A 653 -22.57 16.81 9.13
N ILE A 654 -22.79 15.98 8.12
CA ILE A 654 -23.63 16.33 6.96
C ILE A 654 -25.06 16.67 7.41
N SER A 655 -25.66 15.83 8.27
CA SER A 655 -27.01 16.06 8.80
C SER A 655 -27.09 17.40 9.55
N GLN A 656 -26.15 17.65 10.47
CA GLN A 656 -26.13 18.90 11.25
C GLN A 656 -25.94 20.13 10.36
N LYS A 657 -25.13 20.05 9.31
CA LYS A 657 -24.96 21.15 8.35
C LYS A 657 -26.21 21.37 7.50
N ASN A 658 -26.89 20.29 7.07
CA ASN A 658 -28.18 20.41 6.39
C ASN A 658 -29.25 21.04 7.27
N ASP A 659 -29.32 20.69 8.54
CA ASP A 659 -30.27 21.30 9.48
C ASP A 659 -30.01 22.81 9.64
N LYS A 660 -28.73 23.21 9.71
CA LYS A 660 -28.35 24.63 9.73
C LYS A 660 -28.70 25.35 8.44
N HIS A 661 -28.45 24.75 7.28
CA HIS A 661 -28.85 25.32 5.98
C HIS A 661 -30.37 25.49 5.88
N ASN A 662 -31.15 24.50 6.33
CA ASN A 662 -32.61 24.59 6.37
C ASN A 662 -33.11 25.71 7.29
N GLN A 663 -32.51 25.86 8.48
CA GLN A 663 -32.82 26.95 9.39
C GLN A 663 -32.48 28.32 8.79
N PHE A 664 -31.33 28.41 8.10
CA PHE A 664 -30.90 29.64 7.43
C PHE A 664 -31.82 30.00 6.26
N ILE A 665 -32.17 29.04 5.40
CA ILE A 665 -33.16 29.22 4.33
C ILE A 665 -34.50 29.68 4.90
N THR A 666 -34.98 29.05 5.98
CA THR A 666 -36.25 29.44 6.64
C THR A 666 -36.18 30.88 7.15
N PHE A 667 -35.06 31.27 7.78
CA PHE A 667 -34.84 32.64 8.24
C PHE A 667 -34.85 33.64 7.07
N LEU A 668 -34.10 33.36 6.00
CA LEU A 668 -34.03 34.22 4.82
C LEU A 668 -35.40 34.36 4.14
N ASN A 669 -36.12 33.25 3.97
CA ASN A 669 -37.47 33.25 3.39
C ASN A 669 -38.45 34.06 4.24
N GLN A 670 -38.37 33.99 5.57
CA GLN A 670 -39.21 34.84 6.44
C GLN A 670 -38.88 36.33 6.25
N ARG A 671 -37.60 36.69 6.10
CA ARG A 671 -37.21 38.08 5.81
C ARG A 671 -37.69 38.54 4.43
N VAL A 672 -37.65 37.67 3.43
CA VAL A 672 -38.23 37.96 2.11
C VAL A 672 -39.73 38.18 2.22
N ILE A 673 -40.44 37.35 3.00
CA ILE A 673 -41.88 37.52 3.29
C ILE A 673 -42.15 38.90 3.92
N ASP A 674 -41.42 39.29 4.97
CA ASP A 674 -41.64 40.56 5.67
C ASP A 674 -41.47 41.77 4.72
N ILE A 675 -40.52 41.68 3.78
CA ILE A 675 -40.22 42.74 2.81
C ILE A 675 -41.18 42.73 1.63
N ALA A 676 -41.45 41.57 1.04
CA ALA A 676 -42.12 41.43 -0.26
C ALA A 676 -43.60 41.07 -0.18
N GLN A 677 -44.10 40.45 0.90
CA GLN A 677 -45.52 40.09 1.02
C GLN A 677 -46.37 41.24 1.55
N VAL A 678 -47.60 41.32 1.04
CA VAL A 678 -48.63 42.24 1.53
C VAL A 678 -49.56 41.51 2.50
N ASP A 679 -49.98 42.17 3.58
CA ASP A 679 -51.05 41.63 4.43
C ASP A 679 -52.37 41.61 3.64
N LYS A 680 -52.82 40.42 3.25
CA LYS A 680 -54.03 40.23 2.46
C LYS A 680 -55.28 40.80 3.15
N THR A 681 -55.33 40.80 4.48
CA THR A 681 -56.48 41.32 5.23
C THR A 681 -56.59 42.83 5.06
N THR A 682 -55.45 43.50 5.23
CA THR A 682 -55.33 44.94 5.02
C THR A 682 -55.53 45.31 3.54
N ALA A 683 -54.96 44.54 2.62
CA ALA A 683 -55.10 44.76 1.17
C ALA A 683 -56.56 44.64 0.70
N VAL A 684 -57.29 43.61 1.14
CA VAL A 684 -58.72 43.43 0.82
C VAL A 684 -59.56 44.57 1.42
N THR A 685 -59.26 44.99 2.65
CA THR A 685 -59.98 46.09 3.30
C THR A 685 -59.78 47.40 2.55
N THR A 686 -58.55 47.66 2.09
CA THR A 686 -58.21 48.86 1.31
C THR A 686 -58.87 48.83 -0.07
N LEU A 687 -58.85 47.66 -0.74
CA LEU A 687 -59.51 47.43 -2.02
C LEU A 687 -61.02 47.71 -1.96
N LEU A 688 -61.70 47.21 -0.93
CA LEU A 688 -63.13 47.43 -0.71
C LEU A 688 -63.43 48.91 -0.41
N SER A 689 -62.59 49.56 0.39
CA SER A 689 -62.69 50.99 0.69
C SER A 689 -62.54 51.83 -0.59
N ASP A 690 -61.57 51.50 -1.43
CA ASP A 690 -61.31 52.19 -2.69
C ASP A 690 -62.39 51.98 -3.75
N GLN A 691 -62.94 50.76 -3.85
CA GLN A 691 -64.11 50.49 -4.69
C GLN A 691 -65.31 51.34 -4.26
N THR A 692 -65.51 51.51 -2.95
CA THR A 692 -66.55 52.37 -2.40
C THR A 692 -66.27 53.85 -2.69
N ALA A 693 -65.02 54.29 -2.56
CA ALA A 693 -64.59 55.66 -2.88
C ALA A 693 -64.70 55.98 -4.38
N LEU A 694 -64.46 55.00 -5.26
CA LEU A 694 -64.65 55.12 -6.70
C LEU A 694 -66.13 55.36 -7.04
N GLN A 695 -67.03 54.56 -6.46
CA GLN A 695 -68.48 54.73 -6.62
C GLN A 695 -68.94 56.12 -6.14
N GLY A 696 -68.45 56.57 -4.98
CA GLY A 696 -68.71 57.90 -4.46
C GLY A 696 -68.17 59.03 -5.35
N SER A 697 -66.96 58.87 -5.91
CA SER A 697 -66.33 59.84 -6.81
C SER A 697 -67.09 59.99 -8.13
N TYR A 698 -67.63 58.90 -8.68
CA TYR A 698 -68.52 58.95 -9.85
C TYR A 698 -69.83 59.67 -9.56
N GLN A 699 -70.42 59.46 -8.38
CA GLN A 699 -71.64 60.18 -7.96
C GLN A 699 -71.38 61.68 -7.78
N ALA A 700 -70.24 62.06 -7.20
CA ALA A 700 -69.82 63.44 -7.03
C ALA A 700 -69.52 64.13 -8.38
N LEU A 701 -68.81 63.45 -9.30
CA LEU A 701 -68.59 63.94 -10.66
C LEU A 701 -69.94 64.16 -11.39
N ALA A 702 -70.89 63.23 -11.25
CA ALA A 702 -72.22 63.37 -11.82
C ALA A 702 -73.01 64.57 -11.25
N GLN A 703 -72.87 64.87 -9.95
CA GLN A 703 -73.44 66.08 -9.32
C GLN A 703 -72.75 67.37 -9.79
N VAL A 704 -71.44 67.39 -9.98
CA VAL A 704 -70.72 68.56 -10.52
C VAL A 704 -71.12 68.82 -11.98
N HIS A 705 -71.32 67.74 -12.77
CA HIS A 705 -71.88 67.84 -14.12
C HIS A 705 -73.33 68.33 -14.12
N SER A 706 -74.15 68.04 -13.10
CA SER A 706 -75.51 68.56 -12.99
C SER A 706 -75.58 70.03 -12.57
N LEU A 707 -74.55 70.55 -11.88
CA LEU A 707 -74.37 71.96 -11.49
C LEU A 707 -73.69 72.83 -12.57
N SER A 708 -73.34 72.25 -13.72
CA SER A 708 -72.82 72.97 -14.89
C SER A 708 -73.80 74.05 -15.36
N LEU A 709 -73.28 75.23 -15.74
CA LEU A 709 -74.05 76.38 -16.24
C LEU A 709 -75.01 76.01 -17.40
N LEU A 710 -74.74 74.90 -18.11
CA LEU A 710 -75.58 74.38 -19.17
C LEU A 710 -76.95 73.84 -18.68
N ASN A 711 -77.05 73.38 -17.42
CA ASN A 711 -78.29 72.96 -16.79
C ASN A 711 -78.95 74.06 -15.94
N PHE A 712 -78.21 75.12 -15.56
CA PHE A 712 -78.80 76.30 -14.93
C PHE A 712 -79.53 77.21 -15.93
N LEU A 713 -79.22 77.07 -17.24
CA LEU A 713 -79.86 77.80 -18.33
C LEU A 713 -80.97 77.00 -19.05
N LYS A 714 -81.33 75.83 -18.52
CA LYS A 714 -82.63 75.19 -18.75
C LYS A 714 -83.51 75.43 -17.54
#